data_AF-A0A7W0KUQ1-F1
#
_entry.id   AF-A0A7W0KUQ1-F1
#
_cell.length_a   1.000
_cell.length_b   1.000
_cell.length_c   1.000
_cell.angle_alpha   90.00
_cell.angle_beta   90.00
_cell.angle_gamma   90.00
#
_symmetry.space_group_name_H-M   'P 1'
#
loop_
_entity.id
_entity.type
_entity.pdbx_description
1 polymer ?
#
loop_
_entity_poly.entity_id
_entity_poly.type
_entity_poly.pdbx_seq_one_letter_code
_entity_poly.pdbx_strand_id
1 'polypeptide(L)'
;MTRSRSLGRAMLIGGLVATAVGVRPVNVEPVAAAAGLTGDCRAELAIGRNSGGNMRYRVDRFAAGIWSALVDDGGEGWGDSRGVTALAMGDVDGDGDDELAIGRNAGGNMRYQVMDESGGSWEQLHAGGHGWGDSRRVSALAMGDVDGDGDDELAIGRNAGGNMRYQVHDYEDGDWSLILDDGGFDWGDSRGVTALAMGDVDGDGDDELTLGRNPGGNDRYQVHDYVDAESWSLILDDGGFDWGDSRGVTALAMGDVDGDGDDELALGRNPGGNDRYQVHDYVDTDTWSIVLDDGGFDWGDSRGVTALALPDTTGDRDGDGLNDCWEVNGYDADGDGTVDVLLPGADPKRRDVYVEIDCLEQLTFGVEGPHSHCPRSDALMLAAQAFADAPVVNLDGTTGIQPHLDVGPLYGDGAIFTVAGGGGVIGTFGDLEGGKTIVETGNEIIDFDGAVGDPATDFDDLKAANFDERRLRLYRYTIFGHQTNFRKPANDCTSGWAPGGEDHFLVTLGGTGTDGFNCWGSDANGWSVGNDEQQAGTLLHELGHILRLGHGGTDSENYKPNYLSVMNYLFQACTVPTSPVQPGIPGECDYSVQALPPGGTSALDESALDECAGIDAGTLGFGPMDWDADGSFEGPTCPGSTASVSADINGDGDTTVLAGAEDWNDIEYSFRSATVGGGVGGGEGGSDPQEVARVRRRVAAPLRPELTLRGPRHPVPVAAANTITFRLRAANVGGGPAFDTTIVSSGVRLELGTIIATGSAASFVTLAFPTGACSEQVALPFRIVSSDLFGLRHVQRATLTVALDREC
;
A
#
# COMPACT_ATOMS: atom_id res chain seq x y z
N MET A 1 -65.85 -11.51 -5.02
CA MET A 1 -65.35 -11.39 -6.41
C MET A 1 -63.82 -11.28 -6.30
N THR A 2 -63.07 -12.40 -6.43
CA THR A 2 -62.40 -12.91 -7.68
C THR A 2 -61.30 -11.96 -8.16
N ARG A 3 -60.02 -12.29 -8.42
CA ARG A 3 -59.16 -13.48 -8.68
C ARG A 3 -57.68 -13.00 -8.48
N SER A 4 -56.70 -13.74 -7.93
CA SER A 4 -55.88 -14.86 -8.46
C SER A 4 -55.03 -14.58 -9.73
N ARG A 5 -53.69 -14.65 -9.58
CA ARG A 5 -52.60 -15.33 -10.36
C ARG A 5 -51.23 -14.88 -9.77
N SER A 6 -50.34 -15.66 -9.14
CA SER A 6 -49.54 -16.88 -9.51
C SER A 6 -48.58 -16.61 -10.69
N LEU A 7 -47.26 -16.87 -10.75
CA LEU A 7 -46.28 -17.78 -10.10
C LEU A 7 -44.85 -17.16 -10.22
N GLY A 8 -43.90 -17.38 -9.30
CA GLY A 8 -42.83 -18.41 -9.33
C GLY A 8 -41.46 -17.71 -9.36
N ARG A 9 -40.39 -18.06 -8.63
CA ARG A 9 -39.85 -19.32 -8.13
C ARG A 9 -39.31 -19.15 -6.70
N ALA A 10 -39.50 -20.17 -5.87
CA ALA A 10 -38.76 -20.38 -4.62
C ALA A 10 -37.60 -21.34 -4.91
N MET A 11 -36.39 -21.00 -4.47
CA MET A 11 -35.23 -21.90 -4.46
C MET A 11 -35.09 -22.46 -3.04
N LEU A 12 -34.86 -23.77 -2.96
CA LEU A 12 -34.90 -24.58 -1.74
C LEU A 12 -33.77 -24.19 -0.77
N ILE A 13 -34.12 -23.89 0.49
CA ILE A 13 -33.22 -24.03 1.63
C ILE A 13 -33.63 -25.33 2.35
N GLY A 14 -32.78 -26.36 2.21
CA GLY A 14 -32.98 -27.66 2.86
C GLY A 14 -32.48 -27.63 4.30
N GLY A 15 -33.34 -27.21 5.24
CA GLY A 15 -33.08 -27.37 6.68
C GLY A 15 -33.25 -28.84 7.11
N LEU A 16 -32.20 -29.44 7.65
CA LEU A 16 -32.27 -30.74 8.32
C LEU A 16 -32.53 -30.51 9.82
N VAL A 17 -33.78 -30.64 10.25
CA VAL A 17 -34.15 -30.68 11.67
C VAL A 17 -33.97 -32.10 12.19
N ALA A 18 -33.01 -32.32 13.10
CA ALA A 18 -32.90 -33.55 13.86
C ALA A 18 -33.47 -33.37 15.28
N THR A 19 -34.61 -34.00 15.56
CA THR A 19 -35.22 -34.09 16.90
C THR A 19 -34.48 -35.13 17.75
N ALA A 20 -33.80 -34.69 18.82
CA ALA A 20 -33.18 -35.59 19.79
C ALA A 20 -34.06 -35.75 21.05
N VAL A 21 -34.60 -36.96 21.25
CA VAL A 21 -35.14 -37.44 22.53
C VAL A 21 -33.98 -37.91 23.39
N GLY A 22 -33.92 -37.42 24.63
CA GLY A 22 -32.72 -37.48 25.47
C GLY A 22 -32.26 -38.85 25.94
N VAL A 23 -30.94 -39.03 25.90
CA VAL A 23 -30.06 -39.62 26.94
C VAL A 23 -28.68 -38.96 26.72
N ARG A 24 -28.03 -38.41 27.75
CA ARG A 24 -26.72 -37.72 27.63
C ARG A 24 -25.58 -38.72 27.32
N PRO A 25 -24.81 -38.55 26.23
CA PRO A 25 -23.43 -38.98 26.14
C PRO A 25 -22.50 -37.76 26.26
N VAL A 26 -21.20 -37.99 26.40
CA VAL A 26 -20.18 -36.94 26.53
C VAL A 26 -20.16 -36.10 25.23
N ASN A 27 -20.66 -34.86 25.31
CA ASN A 27 -20.65 -33.90 24.21
C ASN A 27 -19.20 -33.56 23.86
N VAL A 28 -18.71 -34.07 22.74
CA VAL A 28 -17.73 -33.37 21.91
C VAL A 28 -18.55 -32.99 20.67
N GLU A 29 -18.52 -31.74 20.24
CA GLU A 29 -19.22 -31.33 19.01
C GLU A 29 -18.34 -31.74 17.81
N PRO A 30 -18.91 -32.02 16.62
CA PRO A 30 -18.09 -32.15 15.42
C PRO A 30 -17.26 -30.88 15.24
N VAL A 31 -15.97 -31.05 14.90
CA VAL A 31 -15.03 -29.95 14.68
C VAL A 31 -14.75 -29.88 13.19
N ALA A 32 -14.63 -28.69 12.64
CA ALA A 32 -14.21 -28.48 11.26
C ALA A 32 -13.17 -27.35 11.22
N ALA A 33 -12.27 -27.43 10.24
CA ALA A 33 -11.31 -26.40 9.89
C ALA A 33 -11.24 -26.36 8.35
N ALA A 34 -10.90 -25.21 7.78
CA ALA A 34 -10.72 -25.07 6.35
C ALA A 34 -9.58 -24.09 6.06
N ALA A 35 -8.64 -24.52 5.22
CA ALA A 35 -7.42 -23.82 4.84
C ALA A 35 -6.82 -24.50 3.60
N GLY A 36 -5.79 -23.94 2.96
CA GLY A 36 -5.23 -24.44 1.70
C GLY A 36 -4.20 -25.54 1.95
N LEU A 37 -4.59 -26.81 1.86
CA LEU A 37 -3.74 -27.93 2.31
C LEU A 37 -2.96 -28.62 1.17
N THR A 38 -3.07 -28.16 -0.08
CA THR A 38 -2.70 -29.00 -1.25
C THR A 38 -2.12 -28.25 -2.46
N GLY A 39 -1.64 -27.03 -2.28
CA GLY A 39 -0.90 -26.28 -3.31
C GLY A 39 -1.75 -25.75 -4.45
N ASP A 40 -3.08 -25.88 -4.36
CA ASP A 40 -4.00 -25.43 -5.40
C ASP A 40 -4.70 -24.12 -5.08
N CYS A 41 -4.22 -23.40 -4.04
CA CYS A 41 -4.69 -22.08 -3.64
C CYS A 41 -6.19 -22.02 -3.37
N ARG A 42 -6.77 -23.14 -2.91
CA ARG A 42 -8.17 -23.26 -2.50
C ARG A 42 -8.25 -23.97 -1.18
N ALA A 43 -9.11 -23.46 -0.31
CA ALA A 43 -9.34 -24.10 0.97
C ALA A 43 -9.97 -25.50 0.82
N GLU A 44 -9.32 -26.50 1.41
CA GLU A 44 -9.91 -27.78 1.75
C GLU A 44 -10.77 -27.68 3.00
N LEU A 45 -11.74 -28.59 3.16
CA LEU A 45 -12.53 -28.71 4.39
C LEU A 45 -12.15 -29.98 5.14
N ALA A 46 -11.52 -29.84 6.31
CA ALA A 46 -11.35 -30.93 7.25
C ALA A 46 -12.54 -31.04 8.21
N ILE A 47 -13.05 -32.25 8.41
CA ILE A 47 -14.16 -32.53 9.31
C ILE A 47 -13.78 -33.65 10.28
N GLY A 48 -13.69 -33.30 11.55
CA GLY A 48 -13.51 -34.20 12.68
C GLY A 48 -14.86 -34.72 13.20
N ARG A 49 -14.90 -36.02 13.52
CA ARG A 49 -16.08 -36.65 14.10
C ARG A 49 -15.82 -37.26 15.47
N ASN A 50 -16.92 -37.45 16.18
CA ASN A 50 -16.97 -38.11 17.48
C ASN A 50 -16.68 -39.62 17.44
N SER A 51 -16.72 -40.24 18.61
CA SER A 51 -16.53 -41.67 18.85
C SER A 51 -17.40 -42.60 17.95
N GLY A 52 -16.82 -43.65 17.35
CA GLY A 52 -17.53 -44.64 16.51
C GLY A 52 -16.63 -45.72 15.90
N GLY A 53 -17.13 -46.63 15.05
CA GLY A 53 -16.27 -47.51 14.23
C GLY A 53 -15.93 -46.81 12.90
N ASN A 54 -14.68 -46.90 12.41
CA ASN A 54 -14.12 -46.33 11.14
C ASN A 54 -13.36 -44.98 11.28
N MET A 55 -12.99 -44.28 10.20
CA MET A 55 -12.24 -43.00 10.18
C MET A 55 -12.74 -41.95 11.19
N ARG A 56 -11.92 -41.00 11.63
CA ARG A 56 -12.19 -39.99 12.65
C ARG A 56 -12.17 -38.58 12.11
N TYR A 57 -11.42 -38.36 11.05
CA TYR A 57 -11.45 -37.14 10.29
C TYR A 57 -11.52 -37.51 8.80
N ARG A 58 -11.90 -36.52 7.99
CA ARG A 58 -11.86 -36.55 6.54
C ARG A 58 -11.50 -35.14 6.06
N VAL A 59 -10.81 -35.06 4.93
CA VAL A 59 -10.48 -33.81 4.24
C VAL A 59 -11.15 -33.86 2.87
N ASP A 60 -11.93 -32.85 2.53
CA ASP A 60 -12.65 -32.76 1.26
C ASP A 60 -12.24 -31.51 0.47
N ARG A 61 -12.05 -31.66 -0.83
CA ARG A 61 -11.79 -30.54 -1.76
C ARG A 61 -13.05 -30.12 -2.52
N PHE A 62 -13.16 -28.83 -2.80
CA PHE A 62 -14.12 -28.28 -3.76
C PHE A 62 -13.52 -28.22 -5.17
N ALA A 63 -13.99 -29.10 -6.06
CA ALA A 63 -13.54 -29.13 -7.45
C ALA A 63 -14.73 -29.24 -8.41
N ALA A 64 -14.65 -28.57 -9.57
CA ALA A 64 -15.66 -28.62 -10.63
C ALA A 64 -17.11 -28.33 -10.16
N GLY A 65 -17.28 -27.41 -9.20
CA GLY A 65 -18.60 -27.00 -8.70
C GLY A 65 -19.26 -27.96 -7.71
N ILE A 66 -18.53 -28.97 -7.19
CA ILE A 66 -19.03 -29.94 -6.21
C ILE A 66 -18.01 -30.24 -5.10
N TRP A 67 -18.48 -30.29 -3.85
CA TRP A 67 -17.74 -30.85 -2.71
C TRP A 67 -17.82 -32.38 -2.76
N SER A 68 -16.82 -33.06 -3.34
CA SER A 68 -16.90 -34.54 -3.41
C SER A 68 -15.60 -35.31 -3.59
N ALA A 69 -14.45 -34.65 -3.72
CA ALA A 69 -13.16 -35.34 -3.77
C ALA A 69 -12.65 -35.51 -2.33
N LEU A 70 -12.62 -36.75 -1.84
CA LEU A 70 -11.93 -37.11 -0.60
C LEU A 70 -10.43 -36.96 -0.85
N VAL A 71 -9.78 -36.10 -0.10
CA VAL A 71 -8.33 -35.82 -0.17
C VAL A 71 -7.60 -36.75 0.80
N ASP A 72 -8.01 -36.77 2.07
CA ASP A 72 -7.50 -37.69 3.09
C ASP A 72 -8.59 -38.16 4.06
N ASP A 73 -8.35 -39.31 4.69
CA ASP A 73 -9.04 -39.73 5.90
C ASP A 73 -8.14 -40.52 6.85
N GLY A 74 -8.42 -40.41 8.16
CA GLY A 74 -7.58 -41.12 9.13
C GLY A 74 -8.23 -41.34 10.48
N GLY A 75 -7.47 -41.87 11.44
CA GLY A 75 -7.96 -42.22 12.78
C GLY A 75 -8.73 -43.55 12.89
N GLU A 76 -8.72 -44.34 11.82
CA GLU A 76 -9.03 -45.77 11.85
C GLU A 76 -8.16 -46.45 12.95
N GLY A 77 -8.79 -47.15 13.90
CA GLY A 77 -8.06 -47.87 14.96
C GLY A 77 -7.80 -47.09 16.26
N TRP A 78 -8.23 -45.82 16.38
CA TRP A 78 -8.17 -45.09 17.66
C TRP A 78 -9.05 -45.69 18.76
N GLY A 79 -10.00 -46.54 18.38
CA GLY A 79 -10.94 -47.22 19.28
C GLY A 79 -12.26 -46.47 19.44
N ASP A 80 -13.34 -47.23 19.60
CA ASP A 80 -14.73 -46.76 19.43
C ASP A 80 -15.17 -45.63 20.37
N SER A 81 -14.43 -45.36 21.44
CA SER A 81 -14.74 -44.30 22.43
C SER A 81 -13.93 -43.01 22.24
N ARG A 82 -13.07 -42.93 21.22
CA ARG A 82 -12.19 -41.78 20.97
C ARG A 82 -12.62 -41.07 19.69
N GLY A 83 -12.62 -39.74 19.69
CA GLY A 83 -12.88 -38.91 18.51
C GLY A 83 -11.95 -37.70 18.47
N VAL A 84 -12.06 -36.94 17.38
CA VAL A 84 -11.39 -35.64 17.20
C VAL A 84 -11.96 -34.64 18.21
N THR A 85 -11.11 -33.81 18.78
CA THR A 85 -11.50 -32.79 19.78
C THR A 85 -11.16 -31.37 19.38
N ALA A 86 -10.21 -31.20 18.46
CA ALA A 86 -9.80 -29.92 17.89
C ALA A 86 -9.15 -30.20 16.54
N LEU A 87 -9.24 -29.25 15.62
CA LEU A 87 -8.51 -29.18 14.36
C LEU A 87 -7.95 -27.76 14.27
N ALA A 88 -6.75 -27.60 13.72
CA ALA A 88 -6.16 -26.33 13.31
C ALA A 88 -5.37 -26.60 12.01
N MET A 89 -5.14 -25.54 11.25
CA MET A 89 -4.36 -25.56 10.02
C MET A 89 -3.44 -24.36 10.01
N GLY A 90 -2.27 -24.50 9.39
CA GLY A 90 -1.25 -23.46 9.24
C GLY A 90 0.01 -24.06 8.61
N ASP A 91 0.79 -23.25 7.89
CA ASP A 91 2.00 -23.63 7.15
C ASP A 91 3.19 -23.72 8.12
N VAL A 92 3.37 -24.89 8.75
CA VAL A 92 4.37 -25.06 9.81
C VAL A 92 5.75 -25.40 9.27
N ASP A 93 5.90 -25.72 7.98
CA ASP A 93 7.19 -26.07 7.38
C ASP A 93 7.67 -25.17 6.25
N GLY A 94 6.94 -24.08 6.00
CA GLY A 94 7.34 -22.96 5.16
C GLY A 94 7.31 -23.27 3.67
N ASP A 95 6.52 -24.27 3.26
CA ASP A 95 6.43 -24.70 1.87
C ASP A 95 5.27 -24.03 1.10
N GLY A 96 4.45 -23.26 1.80
CA GLY A 96 3.31 -22.51 1.27
C GLY A 96 1.99 -23.28 1.29
N ASP A 97 1.97 -24.52 1.81
CA ASP A 97 0.77 -25.32 2.04
C ASP A 97 0.49 -25.51 3.52
N ASP A 98 -0.77 -25.38 3.94
CA ASP A 98 -1.13 -25.52 5.35
C ASP A 98 -1.06 -27.00 5.82
N GLU A 99 -0.46 -27.26 6.98
CA GLU A 99 -0.52 -28.54 7.67
C GLU A 99 -1.80 -28.72 8.47
N LEU A 100 -2.28 -29.96 8.56
CA LEU A 100 -3.42 -30.31 9.40
C LEU A 100 -3.02 -30.81 10.79
N ALA A 101 -3.21 -29.98 11.82
CA ALA A 101 -3.12 -30.40 13.22
C ALA A 101 -4.43 -31.04 13.74
N ILE A 102 -4.32 -32.22 14.35
CA ILE A 102 -5.47 -33.03 14.78
C ILE A 102 -5.38 -33.41 16.25
N GLY A 103 -6.25 -32.81 17.06
CA GLY A 103 -6.41 -33.12 18.48
C GLY A 103 -7.37 -34.27 18.73
N ARG A 104 -7.09 -35.11 19.75
CA ARG A 104 -7.97 -36.23 20.12
C ARG A 104 -8.20 -36.41 21.62
N ASN A 105 -9.28 -37.15 21.89
CA ASN A 105 -9.66 -37.61 23.23
C ASN A 105 -8.57 -38.48 23.91
N ALA A 106 -8.65 -38.53 25.24
CA ALA A 106 -7.69 -39.21 26.11
C ALA A 106 -7.59 -40.75 25.90
N GLY A 107 -6.41 -41.33 26.11
CA GLY A 107 -6.13 -42.78 26.04
C GLY A 107 -4.64 -43.17 26.14
N GLY A 108 -4.26 -44.45 26.09
CA GLY A 108 -2.85 -44.85 26.30
C GLY A 108 -1.81 -44.45 25.22
N ASN A 109 -2.13 -43.59 24.23
CA ASN A 109 -1.26 -43.27 23.07
C ASN A 109 -1.12 -41.74 22.87
N MET A 110 -0.70 -41.25 21.69
CA MET A 110 -0.66 -39.83 21.28
C MET A 110 -1.96 -39.04 21.54
N ARG A 111 -1.87 -37.71 21.58
CA ARG A 111 -2.98 -36.77 21.84
C ARG A 111 -3.22 -35.78 20.73
N TYR A 112 -2.20 -35.49 19.96
CA TYR A 112 -2.27 -34.72 18.74
C TYR A 112 -1.33 -35.33 17.71
N GLN A 113 -1.55 -34.96 16.46
CA GLN A 113 -0.67 -35.22 15.33
C GLN A 113 -0.75 -34.03 14.37
N VAL A 114 0.34 -33.78 13.66
CA VAL A 114 0.41 -32.82 12.55
C VAL A 114 0.64 -33.63 11.28
N MET A 115 -0.12 -33.30 10.25
CA MET A 115 -0.14 -34.02 8.97
C MET A 115 0.15 -33.02 7.85
N ASP A 116 1.04 -33.39 6.94
CA ASP A 116 1.50 -32.60 5.79
C ASP A 116 1.10 -33.34 4.50
N GLU A 117 0.77 -32.59 3.46
CA GLU A 117 0.49 -33.06 2.10
C GLU A 117 1.63 -32.76 1.10
N SER A 118 2.84 -33.24 1.32
CA SER A 118 3.86 -33.14 0.28
C SER A 118 3.61 -34.09 -0.93
N GLY A 119 3.28 -33.51 -2.09
CA GLY A 119 3.45 -34.15 -3.41
C GLY A 119 2.41 -35.22 -3.79
N GLY A 120 1.17 -35.08 -3.33
CA GLY A 120 0.07 -36.01 -3.56
C GLY A 120 -0.06 -37.11 -2.49
N SER A 121 0.66 -36.99 -1.36
CA SER A 121 0.66 -37.98 -0.28
C SER A 121 0.74 -37.36 1.10
N TRP A 122 -0.12 -37.86 1.99
CA TRP A 122 -0.19 -37.41 3.38
C TRP A 122 0.82 -38.12 4.27
N GLU A 123 1.67 -37.34 4.93
CA GLU A 123 2.66 -37.81 5.90
C GLU A 123 2.36 -37.24 7.31
N GLN A 124 2.89 -37.89 8.36
CA GLN A 124 2.71 -37.40 9.73
C GLN A 124 4.01 -36.76 10.19
N LEU A 125 4.11 -35.42 10.14
CA LEU A 125 5.29 -34.67 10.60
C LEU A 125 5.54 -34.86 12.09
N HIS A 126 4.48 -34.76 12.91
CA HIS A 126 4.61 -34.80 14.36
C HIS A 126 3.50 -35.54 15.07
N ALA A 127 3.80 -36.03 16.27
CA ALA A 127 2.79 -36.50 17.22
C ALA A 127 3.26 -36.45 18.67
N GLY A 128 2.47 -35.81 19.54
CA GLY A 128 2.81 -35.67 20.95
C GLY A 128 1.72 -36.11 21.94
N GLY A 129 1.94 -35.73 23.21
CA GLY A 129 1.02 -36.00 24.33
C GLY A 129 0.92 -37.44 24.82
N HIS A 130 1.84 -38.31 24.42
CA HIS A 130 1.94 -39.70 24.87
C HIS A 130 2.04 -39.86 26.40
N GLY A 131 2.65 -38.88 27.08
CA GLY A 131 2.94 -38.92 28.52
C GLY A 131 1.91 -38.23 29.43
N TRP A 132 0.84 -37.64 28.88
CA TRP A 132 -0.07 -36.80 29.67
C TRP A 132 -0.98 -37.58 30.63
N GLY A 133 -1.04 -38.91 30.49
CA GLY A 133 -1.90 -39.78 31.27
C GLY A 133 -3.30 -39.96 30.66
N ASP A 134 -4.00 -40.98 31.15
CA ASP A 134 -5.19 -41.55 30.50
C ASP A 134 -6.44 -40.66 30.52
N SER A 135 -6.45 -39.60 31.33
CA SER A 135 -7.62 -38.70 31.49
C SER A 135 -7.44 -37.34 30.83
N ARG A 136 -6.29 -37.09 30.19
CA ARG A 136 -5.95 -35.76 29.63
C ARG A 136 -6.15 -35.77 28.13
N ARG A 137 -6.77 -34.73 27.58
CA ARG A 137 -7.07 -34.59 26.16
C ARG A 137 -6.69 -33.20 25.67
N VAL A 138 -6.45 -33.09 24.37
CA VAL A 138 -6.46 -31.80 23.69
C VAL A 138 -7.85 -31.20 23.81
N SER A 139 -7.92 -29.93 24.16
CA SER A 139 -9.18 -29.17 24.26
C SER A 139 -9.27 -28.03 23.25
N ALA A 140 -8.15 -27.55 22.73
CA ALA A 140 -8.06 -26.54 21.68
C ALA A 140 -6.72 -26.71 20.95
N LEU A 141 -6.66 -26.28 19.70
CA LEU A 141 -5.47 -26.11 18.88
C LEU A 141 -5.61 -24.76 18.16
N ALA A 142 -4.50 -24.10 17.88
CA ALA A 142 -4.37 -22.95 16.99
C ALA A 142 -2.98 -23.02 16.34
N MET A 143 -2.85 -22.42 15.16
CA MET A 143 -1.60 -22.26 14.40
C MET A 143 -1.52 -20.80 13.92
N GLY A 144 -0.30 -20.29 13.80
CA GLY A 144 0.02 -18.92 13.41
C GLY A 144 1.49 -18.60 13.73
N ASP A 145 2.10 -17.68 13.00
CA ASP A 145 3.52 -17.29 13.06
C ASP A 145 3.78 -16.34 14.24
N VAL A 146 4.10 -16.89 15.41
CA VAL A 146 4.27 -16.12 16.65
C VAL A 146 5.68 -15.58 16.84
N ASP A 147 6.66 -16.03 16.07
CA ASP A 147 8.05 -15.58 16.24
C ASP A 147 8.66 -14.83 15.03
N GLY A 148 7.84 -14.60 14.01
CA GLY A 148 8.09 -13.72 12.88
C GLY A 148 9.03 -14.32 11.83
N ASP A 149 9.24 -15.63 11.86
CA ASP A 149 10.16 -16.30 10.94
C ASP A 149 9.48 -16.68 9.61
N GLY A 150 8.15 -16.72 9.58
CA GLY A 150 7.31 -17.03 8.42
C GLY A 150 6.68 -18.43 8.45
N ASP A 151 7.02 -19.27 9.42
CA ASP A 151 6.49 -20.61 9.59
C ASP A 151 5.52 -20.65 10.80
N ASP A 152 4.32 -21.24 10.64
CA ASP A 152 3.29 -21.21 11.69
C ASP A 152 3.62 -22.14 12.88
N GLU A 153 3.49 -21.64 14.11
CA GLU A 153 3.64 -22.47 15.31
C GLU A 153 2.37 -23.16 15.79
N LEU A 154 2.54 -24.34 16.37
CA LEU A 154 1.42 -25.11 16.93
C LEU A 154 1.17 -24.79 18.41
N ALA A 155 0.12 -24.03 18.70
CA ALA A 155 -0.42 -23.89 20.04
C ALA A 155 -1.38 -25.04 20.43
N ILE A 156 -1.15 -25.62 21.61
CA ILE A 156 -1.88 -26.80 22.10
C ILE A 156 -2.49 -26.56 23.47
N GLY A 157 -3.82 -26.52 23.52
CA GLY A 157 -4.59 -26.38 24.75
C GLY A 157 -5.01 -27.73 25.35
N ARG A 158 -4.97 -27.83 26.69
CA ARG A 158 -5.35 -29.05 27.41
C ARG A 158 -6.46 -28.83 28.44
N ASN A 159 -7.29 -29.86 28.58
CA ASN A 159 -8.27 -29.94 29.66
C ASN A 159 -7.62 -29.97 31.07
N ALA A 160 -8.44 -29.64 32.07
CA ALA A 160 -8.03 -29.45 33.47
C ALA A 160 -7.36 -30.66 34.16
N GLY A 161 -6.65 -30.36 35.27
CA GLY A 161 -5.94 -31.27 36.19
C GLY A 161 -4.42 -30.98 36.21
N GLY A 162 -3.64 -31.35 37.24
CA GLY A 162 -2.20 -30.96 37.40
C GLY A 162 -1.24 -31.06 36.19
N ASN A 163 -0.13 -30.28 36.24
CA ASN A 163 0.99 -30.06 35.28
C ASN A 163 0.82 -28.86 34.33
N MET A 164 1.36 -28.84 33.10
CA MET A 164 1.16 -27.79 32.08
C MET A 164 -0.30 -27.78 31.52
N ARG A 165 -0.81 -26.66 31.02
CA ARG A 165 -2.15 -26.50 30.40
C ARG A 165 -2.12 -26.08 28.93
N TYR A 166 -1.11 -25.35 28.51
CA TYR A 166 -0.88 -25.07 27.11
C TYR A 166 0.62 -25.14 26.77
N GLN A 167 0.92 -25.39 25.51
CA GLN A 167 2.26 -25.36 24.93
C GLN A 167 2.19 -24.75 23.53
N VAL A 168 3.20 -23.97 23.15
CA VAL A 168 3.45 -23.53 21.77
C VAL A 168 4.70 -24.25 21.28
N HIS A 169 4.61 -24.94 20.15
CA HIS A 169 5.71 -25.69 19.55
C HIS A 169 6.05 -25.04 18.22
N ASP A 170 7.34 -24.90 17.99
CA ASP A 170 7.92 -24.44 16.74
C ASP A 170 8.60 -25.64 16.01
N TYR A 171 8.56 -25.60 14.68
CA TYR A 171 9.16 -26.55 13.75
C TYR A 171 10.43 -26.03 13.07
N GLU A 172 11.38 -25.47 13.82
CA GLU A 172 12.67 -25.12 13.23
C GLU A 172 13.51 -26.34 12.76
N ASP A 173 14.10 -26.27 11.55
CA ASP A 173 15.14 -27.18 11.05
C ASP A 173 14.73 -28.68 10.98
N GLY A 174 13.43 -28.95 10.87
CA GLY A 174 12.91 -30.32 10.84
C GLY A 174 12.71 -30.97 12.21
N ASP A 175 12.68 -30.18 13.30
CA ASP A 175 12.60 -30.68 14.68
C ASP A 175 11.62 -29.91 15.57
N TRP A 176 10.53 -30.59 15.97
CA TRP A 176 9.53 -30.11 16.93
C TRP A 176 10.00 -30.09 18.40
N SER A 177 11.29 -29.90 18.66
CA SER A 177 11.83 -29.95 20.03
C SER A 177 11.84 -28.60 20.72
N LEU A 178 11.74 -27.51 19.96
CA LEU A 178 11.58 -26.17 20.51
C LEU A 178 10.16 -25.99 21.04
N ILE A 179 10.07 -25.34 22.20
CA ILE A 179 8.81 -24.97 22.85
C ILE A 179 8.92 -23.49 23.13
N LEU A 180 8.17 -22.69 22.36
CA LEU A 180 8.09 -21.24 22.50
C LEU A 180 7.18 -20.80 23.65
N ASP A 181 6.28 -21.62 24.16
CA ASP A 181 5.70 -21.26 25.46
C ASP A 181 5.16 -22.49 26.15
N ASP A 182 5.20 -22.48 27.48
CA ASP A 182 4.40 -23.40 28.25
C ASP A 182 3.89 -22.80 29.57
N GLY A 183 2.62 -23.06 29.86
CA GLY A 183 2.00 -22.42 31.02
C GLY A 183 0.86 -23.17 31.66
N GLY A 184 0.26 -22.54 32.66
CA GLY A 184 -0.85 -23.10 33.44
C GLY A 184 -0.47 -24.18 34.46
N PHE A 185 0.80 -24.26 34.84
CA PHE A 185 1.31 -25.18 35.86
C PHE A 185 0.58 -25.10 37.19
N ASP A 186 0.20 -23.88 37.58
CA ASP A 186 -0.32 -23.51 38.89
C ASP A 186 -1.82 -23.21 38.89
N TRP A 187 -2.52 -23.36 37.76
CA TRP A 187 -3.97 -23.11 37.66
C TRP A 187 -4.83 -24.10 38.47
N GLY A 188 -4.20 -25.07 39.15
CA GLY A 188 -4.85 -26.08 39.95
C GLY A 188 -5.53 -27.16 39.09
N ASP A 189 -6.33 -28.00 39.76
CA ASP A 189 -6.88 -29.21 39.13
C ASP A 189 -8.18 -28.99 38.37
N SER A 190 -8.85 -27.85 38.57
CA SER A 190 -10.15 -27.56 37.98
C SER A 190 -10.10 -26.63 36.77
N ARG A 191 -8.95 -26.00 36.50
CA ARG A 191 -8.79 -25.03 35.41
C ARG A 191 -8.06 -25.63 34.22
N GLY A 192 -8.55 -25.36 33.03
CA GLY A 192 -7.94 -25.78 31.77
C GLY A 192 -8.36 -24.90 30.61
N VAL A 193 -7.69 -25.09 29.48
CA VAL A 193 -7.92 -24.32 28.26
C VAL A 193 -9.22 -24.78 27.60
N THR A 194 -10.00 -23.83 27.10
CA THR A 194 -11.27 -24.09 26.40
C THR A 194 -11.27 -23.66 24.95
N ALA A 195 -10.45 -22.70 24.59
CA ALA A 195 -10.27 -22.17 23.24
C ALA A 195 -8.85 -21.58 23.14
N LEU A 196 -8.31 -21.56 21.93
CA LEU A 196 -7.08 -20.87 21.52
C LEU A 196 -7.38 -20.19 20.17
N ALA A 197 -6.70 -19.09 19.88
CA ALA A 197 -6.62 -18.42 18.59
C ALA A 197 -5.24 -17.73 18.49
N MET A 198 -4.74 -17.58 17.26
CA MET A 198 -3.53 -16.82 16.87
C MET A 198 -3.92 -15.85 15.73
N GLY A 199 -3.18 -14.75 15.61
CA GLY A 199 -3.46 -13.60 14.76
C GLY A 199 -2.75 -12.35 15.30
N ASP A 200 -2.21 -11.52 14.40
CA ASP A 200 -1.46 -10.28 14.68
C ASP A 200 -2.39 -9.14 15.14
N VAL A 201 -2.64 -9.06 16.44
CA VAL A 201 -3.55 -8.08 17.03
C VAL A 201 -2.92 -6.71 17.22
N ASP A 202 -1.59 -6.56 17.19
CA ASP A 202 -0.93 -5.28 17.45
C ASP A 202 -0.18 -4.65 16.26
N GLY A 203 -0.24 -5.33 15.11
CA GLY A 203 0.18 -4.83 13.81
C GLY A 203 1.69 -4.86 13.61
N ASP A 204 2.41 -5.67 14.39
CA ASP A 204 3.86 -5.78 14.32
C ASP A 204 4.36 -6.87 13.36
N GLY A 205 3.45 -7.70 12.86
CA GLY A 205 3.68 -8.78 11.91
C GLY A 205 3.82 -10.16 12.55
N ASP A 206 3.82 -10.27 13.89
CA ASP A 206 3.92 -11.53 14.63
C ASP A 206 2.56 -11.88 15.28
N ASP A 207 2.09 -13.12 15.13
CA ASP A 207 0.79 -13.55 15.66
C ASP A 207 0.77 -13.70 17.19
N GLU A 208 -0.22 -13.10 17.86
CA GLU A 208 -0.37 -13.30 19.31
C GLU A 208 -1.22 -14.50 19.71
N LEU A 209 -0.81 -15.16 20.78
CA LEU A 209 -1.57 -16.26 21.35
C LEU A 209 -2.68 -15.77 22.29
N THR A 210 -3.93 -15.86 21.85
CA THR A 210 -5.08 -15.70 22.74
C THR A 210 -5.52 -17.03 23.34
N LEU A 211 -5.59 -17.08 24.68
CA LEU A 211 -6.02 -18.26 25.43
C LEU A 211 -7.30 -18.07 26.23
N GLY A 212 -8.25 -18.99 26.05
CA GLY A 212 -9.52 -19.01 26.76
C GLY A 212 -9.58 -20.07 27.86
N ARG A 213 -10.21 -19.75 29.00
CA ARG A 213 -10.32 -20.65 30.17
C ARG A 213 -11.75 -21.01 30.54
N ASN A 214 -11.90 -22.21 31.09
CA ASN A 214 -13.15 -22.69 31.68
C ASN A 214 -13.54 -21.89 32.95
N PRO A 215 -14.81 -21.98 33.43
CA PRO A 215 -15.28 -21.20 34.57
C PRO A 215 -14.46 -21.33 35.87
N GLY A 216 -14.28 -20.21 36.57
CA GLY A 216 -13.57 -20.08 37.86
C GLY A 216 -13.21 -18.62 38.14
N GLY A 217 -12.48 -18.32 39.23
CA GLY A 217 -12.03 -16.96 39.56
C GLY A 217 -10.61 -16.65 39.03
N ASN A 218 -10.30 -15.36 38.74
CA ASN A 218 -9.17 -14.83 37.92
C ASN A 218 -9.47 -14.78 36.43
N ASP A 219 -8.58 -14.24 35.61
CA ASP A 219 -8.81 -13.92 34.20
C ASP A 219 -9.26 -15.13 33.39
N ARG A 220 -10.23 -14.88 32.52
CA ARG A 220 -10.96 -15.85 31.68
C ARG A 220 -10.34 -15.96 30.31
N TYR A 221 -9.71 -14.89 29.83
CA TYR A 221 -8.85 -14.91 28.66
C TYR A 221 -7.57 -14.11 28.92
N GLN A 222 -6.54 -14.35 28.12
CA GLN A 222 -5.29 -13.59 28.05
C GLN A 222 -4.79 -13.61 26.61
N VAL A 223 -4.21 -12.52 26.15
CA VAL A 223 -3.49 -12.36 24.88
C VAL A 223 -2.01 -12.28 25.23
N HIS A 224 -1.18 -13.12 24.60
CA HIS A 224 0.25 -13.23 24.85
C HIS A 224 1.01 -12.87 23.59
N ASP A 225 1.89 -11.89 23.70
CA ASP A 225 2.81 -11.43 22.66
C ASP A 225 4.20 -12.04 22.90
N TYR A 226 4.80 -12.57 21.84
CA TYR A 226 6.16 -13.07 21.84
C TYR A 226 7.14 -12.02 21.31
N VAL A 227 7.94 -11.45 22.22
CA VAL A 227 8.93 -10.42 21.84
C VAL A 227 10.30 -11.01 21.51
N ASP A 228 10.78 -11.97 22.32
CA ASP A 228 12.03 -12.71 22.09
C ASP A 228 12.20 -13.91 23.05
N ALA A 229 13.17 -14.78 22.74
CA ALA A 229 13.55 -15.95 23.55
C ALA A 229 14.05 -15.63 24.99
N GLU A 230 14.24 -14.37 25.36
CA GLU A 230 14.64 -13.92 26.70
C GLU A 230 13.49 -13.21 27.47
N SER A 231 12.37 -12.90 26.81
CA SER A 231 11.28 -12.01 27.25
C SER A 231 9.88 -12.62 27.14
N TRP A 232 9.76 -13.94 27.34
CA TRP A 232 8.55 -14.76 27.22
C TRP A 232 7.22 -14.18 27.78
N SER A 233 6.45 -13.51 26.93
CA SER A 233 5.07 -13.06 27.13
C SER A 233 4.86 -11.72 27.85
N LEU A 234 4.75 -10.67 27.04
CA LEU A 234 3.95 -9.52 27.42
C LEU A 234 2.47 -9.95 27.35
N ILE A 235 1.70 -9.63 28.38
CA ILE A 235 0.24 -9.79 28.32
C ILE A 235 -0.29 -8.47 27.74
N LEU A 236 -0.64 -8.48 26.46
CA LEU A 236 -1.25 -7.32 25.78
C LEU A 236 -2.62 -7.02 26.36
N ASP A 237 -3.45 -8.05 26.53
CA ASP A 237 -4.75 -7.93 27.17
C ASP A 237 -5.09 -9.14 28.07
N ASP A 238 -5.84 -8.86 29.12
CA ASP A 238 -6.48 -9.89 29.94
C ASP A 238 -7.85 -9.44 30.45
N GLY A 239 -8.75 -10.41 30.65
CA GLY A 239 -10.09 -10.02 31.04
C GLY A 239 -11.03 -11.11 31.49
N GLY A 240 -12.28 -10.68 31.67
CA GLY A 240 -13.37 -11.50 32.20
C GLY A 240 -13.26 -11.85 33.69
N PHE A 241 -12.36 -11.20 34.44
CA PHE A 241 -12.20 -11.42 35.88
C PHE A 241 -13.51 -11.17 36.67
N ASP A 242 -14.36 -10.28 36.18
CA ASP A 242 -15.60 -9.79 36.79
C ASP A 242 -16.86 -10.55 36.33
N TRP A 243 -16.75 -11.47 35.35
CA TRP A 243 -17.88 -12.24 34.83
C TRP A 243 -18.53 -13.17 35.88
N GLY A 244 -17.83 -13.42 36.99
CA GLY A 244 -18.23 -14.33 38.05
C GLY A 244 -17.82 -15.78 37.78
N ASP A 245 -17.67 -16.57 38.84
CA ASP A 245 -16.99 -17.88 38.79
C ASP A 245 -17.72 -18.95 37.97
N SER A 246 -18.97 -18.71 37.59
CA SER A 246 -19.74 -19.60 36.72
C SER A 246 -19.54 -19.32 35.23
N ARG A 247 -18.76 -18.30 34.87
CA ARG A 247 -18.54 -17.88 33.49
C ARG A 247 -17.12 -18.21 33.01
N GLY A 248 -17.02 -18.63 31.76
CA GLY A 248 -15.77 -18.94 31.09
C GLY A 248 -15.92 -18.84 29.57
N VAL A 249 -14.78 -18.80 28.90
CA VAL A 249 -14.68 -18.71 27.44
C VAL A 249 -15.12 -20.02 26.83
N THR A 250 -15.84 -19.94 25.71
CA THR A 250 -16.32 -21.10 24.95
C THR A 250 -15.90 -21.09 23.49
N ALA A 251 -15.53 -19.94 22.94
CA ALA A 251 -14.99 -19.79 21.60
C ALA A 251 -14.09 -18.56 21.55
N LEU A 252 -13.08 -18.61 20.69
CA LEU A 252 -12.20 -17.51 20.29
C LEU A 252 -12.07 -17.56 18.76
N ALA A 253 -11.85 -16.41 18.14
CA ALA A 253 -11.42 -16.27 16.75
C ALA A 253 -10.69 -14.93 16.63
N MET A 254 -9.69 -14.86 15.76
CA MET A 254 -8.98 -13.65 15.37
C MET A 254 -9.01 -13.53 13.84
N GLY A 255 -8.76 -12.34 13.32
CA GLY A 255 -8.84 -12.02 11.89
C GLY A 255 -9.31 -10.58 11.68
N ASP A 256 -8.63 -9.89 10.77
CA ASP A 256 -8.92 -8.52 10.33
C ASP A 256 -10.34 -8.41 9.72
N VAL A 257 -11.26 -7.84 10.49
CA VAL A 257 -12.66 -7.63 10.11
C VAL A 257 -12.98 -6.20 9.71
N ASP A 258 -12.13 -5.23 10.01
CA ASP A 258 -12.38 -3.82 9.69
C ASP A 258 -11.44 -3.22 8.63
N GLY A 259 -10.38 -3.95 8.26
CA GLY A 259 -9.50 -3.73 7.12
C GLY A 259 -8.35 -2.78 7.41
N ASP A 260 -7.94 -2.64 8.67
CA ASP A 260 -6.86 -1.74 9.08
C ASP A 260 -5.48 -2.41 9.16
N GLY A 261 -5.43 -3.74 9.02
CA GLY A 261 -4.20 -4.54 9.04
C GLY A 261 -3.92 -5.21 10.37
N ASP A 262 -4.70 -4.92 11.42
CA ASP A 262 -4.56 -5.54 12.75
C ASP A 262 -5.72 -6.55 12.97
N ASP A 263 -5.44 -7.74 13.47
CA ASP A 263 -6.42 -8.78 13.70
C ASP A 263 -7.31 -8.50 14.92
N GLU A 264 -8.64 -8.53 14.77
CA GLU A 264 -9.52 -8.35 15.93
C GLU A 264 -9.83 -9.62 16.70
N LEU A 265 -9.87 -9.49 18.02
CA LEU A 265 -10.21 -10.58 18.92
C LEU A 265 -11.74 -10.72 19.13
N ALA A 266 -12.32 -11.80 18.60
CA ALA A 266 -13.67 -12.22 18.94
C ALA A 266 -13.73 -13.23 20.10
N LEU A 267 -14.42 -12.84 21.17
CA LEU A 267 -14.58 -13.59 22.41
C LEU A 267 -16.00 -14.11 22.59
N GLY A 268 -16.14 -15.42 22.80
CA GLY A 268 -17.42 -16.07 23.06
C GLY A 268 -17.47 -16.70 24.45
N ARG A 269 -18.61 -16.61 25.15
CA ARG A 269 -18.75 -17.19 26.50
C ARG A 269 -20.00 -18.04 26.72
N ASN A 270 -19.91 -18.85 27.77
CA ASN A 270 -20.99 -19.75 28.20
C ASN A 270 -22.25 -19.00 28.68
N PRO A 271 -23.43 -19.65 28.72
CA PRO A 271 -24.70 -18.98 29.00
C PRO A 271 -24.72 -18.15 30.28
N GLY A 272 -25.36 -16.97 30.25
CA GLY A 272 -25.44 -16.06 31.39
C GLY A 272 -26.19 -14.75 31.14
N GLY A 273 -26.25 -13.87 32.15
CA GLY A 273 -26.63 -12.47 31.98
C GLY A 273 -25.43 -11.62 31.54
N ASN A 274 -25.67 -10.56 30.76
CA ASN A 274 -24.72 -9.74 29.98
C ASN A 274 -24.38 -10.35 28.60
N ASP A 275 -23.68 -9.61 27.75
CA ASP A 275 -23.35 -9.98 26.36
C ASP A 275 -22.65 -11.34 26.28
N ARG A 276 -22.92 -12.10 25.22
CA ARG A 276 -22.47 -13.48 25.02
C ARG A 276 -21.26 -13.53 24.10
N TYR A 277 -21.10 -12.53 23.26
CA TYR A 277 -19.92 -12.32 22.45
C TYR A 277 -19.48 -10.86 22.50
N GLN A 278 -18.20 -10.61 22.25
CA GLN A 278 -17.57 -9.30 22.08
C GLN A 278 -16.49 -9.43 20.99
N VAL A 279 -16.31 -8.41 20.16
CA VAL A 279 -15.24 -8.26 19.17
C VAL A 279 -14.43 -7.04 19.59
N HIS A 280 -13.13 -7.22 19.73
CA HIS A 280 -12.18 -6.27 20.28
C HIS A 280 -11.13 -5.92 19.24
N ASP A 281 -11.00 -4.64 18.95
CA ASP A 281 -9.92 -4.04 18.16
C ASP A 281 -8.89 -3.48 19.16
N TYR A 282 -7.61 -3.81 18.93
CA TYR A 282 -6.51 -3.33 19.74
C TYR A 282 -5.93 -2.06 19.12
N VAL A 283 -5.77 -1.02 19.94
CA VAL A 283 -5.26 0.27 19.48
C VAL A 283 -4.09 0.61 20.39
N ASP A 284 -2.87 0.82 19.83
CA ASP A 284 -1.59 1.14 20.52
C ASP A 284 -1.62 2.47 21.30
N THR A 285 -2.58 2.61 22.20
CA THR A 285 -2.72 3.71 23.13
C THR A 285 -2.94 3.08 24.51
N ASP A 286 -2.55 3.77 25.58
CA ASP A 286 -2.72 3.32 26.99
C ASP A 286 -4.21 3.04 27.42
N THR A 287 -5.12 2.79 26.48
CA THR A 287 -6.54 2.53 26.61
C THR A 287 -6.86 1.14 26.04
N TRP A 288 -7.38 0.27 26.92
CA TRP A 288 -8.00 -1.02 26.63
C TRP A 288 -8.76 -1.04 25.29
N SER A 289 -8.54 -2.10 24.51
CA SER A 289 -9.22 -2.47 23.26
C SER A 289 -10.59 -1.82 23.04
N ILE A 290 -10.86 -1.30 21.84
CA ILE A 290 -12.19 -0.82 21.46
C ILE A 290 -13.09 -2.03 21.20
N VAL A 291 -14.32 -1.99 21.72
CA VAL A 291 -15.32 -3.01 21.38
C VAL A 291 -16.01 -2.60 20.09
N LEU A 292 -15.69 -3.28 18.98
CA LEU A 292 -16.31 -3.06 17.67
C LEU A 292 -17.75 -3.56 17.61
N ASP A 293 -17.99 -4.74 18.15
CA ASP A 293 -19.33 -5.33 18.28
C ASP A 293 -19.46 -6.10 19.60
N ASP A 294 -20.65 -6.03 20.19
CA ASP A 294 -21.03 -6.90 21.30
C ASP A 294 -22.50 -7.29 21.18
N GLY A 295 -22.84 -8.44 21.78
CA GLY A 295 -24.24 -8.79 21.76
C GLY A 295 -24.62 -10.12 22.36
N GLY A 296 -25.86 -10.47 22.09
CA GLY A 296 -26.48 -11.66 22.62
C GLY A 296 -27.09 -11.49 24.01
N PHE A 297 -27.08 -10.28 24.61
CA PHE A 297 -27.73 -9.95 25.88
C PHE A 297 -29.17 -10.49 26.00
N ASP A 298 -29.91 -10.52 24.89
CA ASP A 298 -31.33 -10.83 24.79
C ASP A 298 -31.66 -12.32 24.52
N TRP A 299 -30.65 -13.17 24.30
CA TRP A 299 -30.83 -14.60 24.02
C TRP A 299 -31.43 -15.42 25.18
N GLY A 300 -31.53 -14.83 26.36
CA GLY A 300 -31.86 -15.47 27.64
C GLY A 300 -30.70 -16.24 28.26
N ASP A 301 -30.71 -16.34 29.60
CA ASP A 301 -29.61 -16.85 30.44
C ASP A 301 -29.20 -18.32 30.19
N SER A 302 -29.94 -19.04 29.35
CA SER A 302 -29.68 -20.45 29.02
C SER A 302 -28.96 -20.64 27.67
N ARG A 303 -28.63 -19.56 26.96
CA ARG A 303 -27.94 -19.61 25.66
C ARG A 303 -26.58 -18.90 25.75
N GLY A 304 -25.57 -19.46 25.08
CA GLY A 304 -24.21 -18.95 25.01
C GLY A 304 -23.60 -19.28 23.65
N VAL A 305 -22.38 -18.81 23.42
CA VAL A 305 -21.65 -18.99 22.16
C VAL A 305 -21.01 -20.38 22.13
N THR A 306 -21.07 -21.05 20.99
CA THR A 306 -20.48 -22.39 20.78
C THR A 306 -19.34 -22.40 19.76
N ALA A 307 -19.31 -21.43 18.86
CA ALA A 307 -18.27 -21.22 17.85
C ALA A 307 -18.29 -19.75 17.44
N LEU A 308 -17.11 -19.25 17.07
CA LEU A 308 -16.87 -17.97 16.40
C LEU A 308 -15.98 -18.26 15.20
N ALA A 309 -16.09 -17.42 14.20
CA ALA A 309 -15.20 -17.39 13.05
C ALA A 309 -15.17 -15.94 12.60
N LEU A 310 -13.98 -15.38 12.53
CA LEU A 310 -13.73 -14.17 11.78
C LEU A 310 -13.10 -14.61 10.45
N PRO A 311 -13.43 -13.96 9.34
CA PRO A 311 -12.64 -14.13 8.15
C PRO A 311 -11.25 -13.57 8.44
N ASP A 312 -10.22 -14.41 8.39
CA ASP A 312 -8.94 -13.94 7.86
C ASP A 312 -9.22 -13.67 6.38
N THR A 313 -9.12 -12.40 5.99
CA THR A 313 -9.63 -11.97 4.70
C THR A 313 -8.68 -12.24 3.54
N THR A 314 -7.42 -12.65 3.75
CA THR A 314 -6.50 -12.52 2.63
C THR A 314 -5.44 -13.59 2.43
N GLY A 315 -4.81 -14.22 3.44
CA GLY A 315 -3.58 -14.99 3.18
C GLY A 315 -2.63 -14.22 2.26
N ASP A 316 -2.47 -12.93 2.55
CA ASP A 316 -1.80 -11.84 1.82
C ASP A 316 -1.04 -11.08 2.91
N ARG A 317 0.10 -11.62 3.33
CA ARG A 317 0.81 -11.18 4.54
C ARG A 317 1.29 -9.74 4.42
N ASP A 318 1.62 -9.27 3.21
CA ASP A 318 2.10 -7.90 3.01
C ASP A 318 1.00 -6.87 2.66
N GLY A 319 -0.23 -7.32 2.44
CA GLY A 319 -1.42 -6.50 2.24
C GLY A 319 -1.50 -5.85 0.86
N ASP A 320 -0.84 -6.42 -0.15
CA ASP A 320 -0.77 -5.86 -1.50
C ASP A 320 -1.94 -6.28 -2.41
N GLY A 321 -2.87 -7.07 -1.89
CA GLY A 321 -4.01 -7.54 -2.63
C GLY A 321 -3.65 -8.64 -3.63
N LEU A 322 -2.60 -9.42 -3.40
CA LEU A 322 -2.23 -10.72 -3.97
C LEU A 322 -2.19 -11.75 -2.83
N ASN A 323 -2.59 -12.99 -3.09
CA ASN A 323 -2.50 -14.01 -2.05
C ASN A 323 -1.11 -14.63 -2.10
N ASP A 324 -0.49 -14.88 -0.95
CA ASP A 324 0.87 -15.43 -0.79
C ASP A 324 1.12 -16.66 -1.67
N CYS A 325 0.15 -17.57 -1.72
CA CYS A 325 0.30 -18.79 -2.53
C CYS A 325 0.33 -18.47 -4.03
N TRP A 326 -0.29 -17.39 -4.49
CA TRP A 326 -0.23 -16.95 -5.89
C TRP A 326 1.13 -16.38 -6.24
N GLU A 327 1.77 -15.71 -5.29
CA GLU A 327 3.09 -15.11 -5.47
C GLU A 327 4.18 -16.17 -5.54
N VAL A 328 4.07 -17.21 -4.70
CA VAL A 328 5.01 -18.34 -4.67
C VAL A 328 4.76 -19.31 -5.83
N ASN A 329 3.51 -19.73 -6.04
CA ASN A 329 3.18 -20.86 -6.92
C ASN A 329 2.58 -20.44 -8.26
N GLY A 330 2.14 -19.19 -8.40
CA GLY A 330 1.36 -18.72 -9.54
C GLY A 330 -0.14 -18.95 -9.38
N TYR A 331 -0.91 -18.32 -10.26
CA TYR A 331 -2.37 -18.30 -10.20
C TYR A 331 -3.01 -19.26 -11.21
N ASP A 332 -3.87 -20.16 -10.73
CA ASP A 332 -4.76 -21.01 -11.53
C ASP A 332 -6.12 -20.32 -11.71
N ALA A 333 -6.35 -19.74 -12.88
CA ALA A 333 -7.49 -18.88 -13.13
C ALA A 333 -8.79 -19.67 -13.35
N ASP A 334 -8.70 -20.90 -13.90
CA ASP A 334 -9.87 -21.72 -14.21
C ASP A 334 -10.14 -22.86 -13.21
N GLY A 335 -9.18 -23.14 -12.33
CA GLY A 335 -9.29 -24.12 -11.27
C GLY A 335 -9.13 -25.56 -11.74
N ASP A 336 -8.36 -25.79 -12.79
CA ASP A 336 -8.10 -27.13 -13.32
C ASP A 336 -6.90 -27.84 -12.68
N GLY A 337 -6.19 -27.16 -11.78
CA GLY A 337 -4.98 -27.63 -11.10
C GLY A 337 -3.68 -27.38 -11.88
N THR A 338 -3.75 -26.57 -12.94
CA THR A 338 -2.58 -26.11 -13.71
C THR A 338 -2.43 -24.61 -13.52
N VAL A 339 -1.23 -24.16 -13.18
CA VAL A 339 -0.92 -22.72 -13.09
C VAL A 339 -1.07 -22.07 -14.47
N ASP A 340 -1.87 -21.01 -14.54
CA ASP A 340 -2.17 -20.25 -15.75
C ASP A 340 -1.30 -19.00 -15.90
N VAL A 341 -1.02 -18.31 -14.78
CA VAL A 341 -0.30 -17.04 -14.74
C VAL A 341 0.79 -17.11 -13.67
N LEU A 342 2.02 -16.75 -14.04
CA LEU A 342 3.12 -16.57 -13.10
C LEU A 342 3.24 -15.10 -12.69
N LEU A 343 3.73 -14.85 -11.48
CA LEU A 343 3.99 -13.52 -10.92
C LEU A 343 5.51 -13.34 -10.71
N PRO A 344 6.26 -13.04 -11.79
CA PRO A 344 7.70 -13.00 -11.72
C PRO A 344 8.19 -11.83 -10.85
N GLY A 345 8.76 -12.19 -9.71
CA GLY A 345 9.38 -11.26 -8.76
C GLY A 345 8.45 -10.84 -7.62
N ALA A 346 7.24 -11.40 -7.54
CA ALA A 346 6.40 -11.28 -6.36
C ALA A 346 7.07 -11.91 -5.13
N ASP A 347 6.74 -11.40 -3.95
CA ASP A 347 7.33 -11.81 -2.67
C ASP A 347 6.31 -11.59 -1.56
N PRO A 348 5.80 -12.65 -0.88
CA PRO A 348 4.76 -12.54 0.16
C PRO A 348 5.07 -11.61 1.34
N LYS A 349 6.33 -11.19 1.46
CA LYS A 349 6.80 -10.28 2.51
C LYS A 349 7.02 -8.85 1.99
N ARG A 350 6.71 -8.53 0.73
CA ARG A 350 6.95 -7.22 0.09
C ARG A 350 5.89 -6.85 -0.94
N ARG A 351 5.19 -5.76 -0.66
CA ARG A 351 4.08 -5.29 -1.50
C ARG A 351 4.43 -5.18 -2.98
N ASP A 352 3.64 -5.83 -3.83
CA ASP A 352 3.75 -5.84 -5.28
C ASP A 352 2.60 -5.09 -5.99
N VAL A 353 2.94 -4.45 -7.12
CA VAL A 353 1.97 -3.77 -7.98
C VAL A 353 2.20 -4.14 -9.44
N TYR A 354 1.33 -5.00 -9.96
CA TYR A 354 1.36 -5.43 -11.36
C TYR A 354 0.50 -4.54 -12.27
N VAL A 355 1.11 -4.05 -13.37
CA VAL A 355 0.44 -3.23 -14.39
C VAL A 355 0.79 -3.74 -15.78
N GLU A 356 -0.22 -4.14 -16.54
CA GLU A 356 -0.09 -4.45 -17.97
C GLU A 356 -0.36 -3.20 -18.82
N ILE A 357 0.58 -2.88 -19.71
CA ILE A 357 0.62 -1.65 -20.48
C ILE A 357 0.58 -2.01 -21.97
N ASP A 358 -0.57 -1.75 -22.58
CA ASP A 358 -0.72 -1.73 -24.03
C ASP A 358 -0.44 -0.34 -24.59
N CYS A 359 -0.12 -0.26 -25.87
CA CYS A 359 0.13 1.03 -26.52
C CYS A 359 -0.30 1.07 -27.97
N LEU A 360 -0.65 2.28 -28.44
CA LEU A 360 -0.92 2.53 -29.84
C LEU A 360 0.37 2.88 -30.61
N GLU A 361 0.53 2.30 -31.80
CA GLU A 361 1.58 2.67 -32.74
C GLU A 361 1.02 2.88 -34.15
N GLN A 362 1.45 3.97 -34.79
CA GLN A 362 1.18 4.26 -36.19
C GLN A 362 2.35 3.80 -37.08
N LEU A 363 2.16 2.66 -37.74
CA LEU A 363 3.16 2.02 -38.61
C LEU A 363 3.13 2.52 -40.07
N THR A 364 2.12 3.32 -40.46
CA THR A 364 1.88 3.66 -41.87
C THR A 364 2.38 5.06 -42.25
N PHE A 365 3.08 5.18 -43.38
CA PHE A 365 3.37 6.47 -44.03
C PHE A 365 2.10 7.01 -44.71
N GLY A 366 1.24 7.68 -43.93
CA GLY A 366 -0.01 8.32 -44.35
C GLY A 366 0.08 9.84 -44.44
N VAL A 367 -1.04 10.54 -44.19
CA VAL A 367 -1.07 12.01 -44.08
C VAL A 367 -0.34 12.47 -42.80
N GLU A 368 -0.31 11.60 -41.79
CA GLU A 368 0.53 11.66 -40.60
C GLU A 368 1.68 10.66 -40.75
N GLY A 369 2.85 11.02 -40.26
CA GLY A 369 4.05 10.20 -40.34
C GLY A 369 4.05 9.10 -39.27
N PRO A 370 4.99 8.14 -39.33
CA PRO A 370 5.10 7.13 -38.29
C PRO A 370 5.43 7.79 -36.95
N HIS A 371 4.69 7.40 -35.91
CA HIS A 371 4.91 7.77 -34.52
C HIS A 371 4.36 6.67 -33.61
N SER A 372 4.74 6.72 -32.34
CA SER A 372 4.39 5.70 -31.35
C SER A 372 4.01 6.39 -30.05
N HIS A 373 2.91 5.94 -29.45
CA HIS A 373 2.52 6.31 -28.09
C HIS A 373 3.04 5.30 -27.07
N CYS A 374 3.75 4.25 -27.50
CA CYS A 374 4.36 3.30 -26.58
C CYS A 374 5.27 4.01 -25.58
N PRO A 375 5.22 3.59 -24.30
CA PRO A 375 6.01 4.22 -23.26
C PRO A 375 7.49 4.11 -23.62
N ARG A 376 8.28 5.09 -23.18
CA ARG A 376 9.74 5.06 -23.30
C ARG A 376 10.34 4.37 -22.09
N SER A 377 11.50 3.73 -22.29
CA SER A 377 12.20 3.01 -21.21
C SER A 377 12.51 3.94 -20.04
N ASP A 378 12.91 5.18 -20.33
CA ASP A 378 13.27 6.15 -19.30
C ASP A 378 12.04 6.63 -18.51
N ALA A 379 10.85 6.65 -19.14
CA ALA A 379 9.60 6.97 -18.45
C ALA A 379 9.17 5.84 -17.50
N LEU A 380 9.26 4.59 -17.93
CA LEU A 380 8.96 3.42 -17.08
C LEU A 380 9.97 3.30 -15.93
N MET A 381 11.24 3.59 -16.19
CA MET A 381 12.26 3.62 -15.14
C MET A 381 11.93 4.67 -14.07
N LEU A 382 11.48 5.87 -14.46
CA LEU A 382 11.06 6.90 -13.50
C LEU A 382 9.84 6.46 -12.67
N ALA A 383 8.83 5.86 -13.31
CA ALA A 383 7.65 5.35 -12.61
C ALA A 383 8.01 4.20 -11.65
N ALA A 384 8.84 3.25 -12.10
CA ALA A 384 9.29 2.13 -11.27
C ALA A 384 10.18 2.58 -10.10
N GLN A 385 11.01 3.60 -10.31
CA GLN A 385 11.85 4.16 -9.25
C GLN A 385 11.00 4.80 -8.15
N ALA A 386 9.88 5.45 -8.49
CA ALA A 386 8.98 6.07 -7.51
C ALA A 386 8.45 5.05 -6.49
N PHE A 387 7.91 3.93 -6.96
CA PHE A 387 7.44 2.85 -6.09
C PHE A 387 8.60 2.16 -5.34
N ALA A 388 9.72 1.87 -6.02
CA ALA A 388 10.86 1.22 -5.38
C ALA A 388 11.51 2.07 -4.26
N ASP A 389 11.41 3.40 -4.34
CA ASP A 389 11.87 4.35 -3.30
C ASP A 389 10.76 4.76 -2.32
N ALA A 390 9.54 4.23 -2.46
CA ALA A 390 8.43 4.57 -1.58
C ALA A 390 8.79 4.32 -0.11
N PRO A 391 8.40 5.20 0.83
CA PRO A 391 8.73 5.09 2.25
C PRO A 391 7.84 4.07 2.98
N VAL A 392 7.60 2.92 2.36
CA VAL A 392 6.70 1.86 2.82
C VAL A 392 7.54 0.70 3.33
N VAL A 393 7.40 0.35 4.61
CA VAL A 393 8.19 -0.72 5.25
C VAL A 393 7.54 -2.06 4.97
N ASN A 394 8.37 -3.06 4.64
CA ASN A 394 7.97 -4.43 4.34
C ASN A 394 8.39 -5.38 5.48
N LEU A 395 7.74 -6.54 5.56
CA LEU A 395 7.96 -7.56 6.60
C LEU A 395 9.40 -8.11 6.57
N ASP A 396 10.03 -8.15 5.39
CA ASP A 396 11.43 -8.58 5.26
C ASP A 396 12.47 -7.51 5.69
N GLY A 397 12.01 -6.36 6.21
CA GLY A 397 12.82 -5.24 6.63
C GLY A 397 13.32 -4.33 5.49
N THR A 398 12.91 -4.57 4.25
CA THR A 398 13.14 -3.63 3.14
C THR A 398 12.18 -2.45 3.20
N THR A 399 12.43 -1.43 2.37
CA THR A 399 11.53 -0.28 2.21
C THR A 399 11.31 0.00 0.72
N GLY A 400 10.06 0.14 0.32
CA GLY A 400 9.61 0.34 -1.06
C GLY A 400 8.43 -0.58 -1.42
N ILE A 401 7.87 -0.36 -2.61
CA ILE A 401 6.88 -1.24 -3.24
C ILE A 401 7.51 -1.78 -4.53
N GLN A 402 7.22 -3.03 -4.90
CA GLN A 402 7.72 -3.70 -6.09
C GLN A 402 6.76 -3.48 -7.28
N PRO A 403 7.01 -2.49 -8.18
CA PRO A 403 6.20 -2.35 -9.37
C PRO A 403 6.65 -3.36 -10.43
N HIS A 404 5.68 -3.97 -11.12
CA HIS A 404 5.90 -4.86 -12.25
C HIS A 404 5.17 -4.31 -13.48
N LEU A 405 5.89 -3.52 -14.28
CA LEU A 405 5.35 -2.83 -15.46
C LEU A 405 5.56 -3.66 -16.73
N ASP A 406 4.52 -4.39 -17.12
CA ASP A 406 4.54 -5.29 -18.28
C ASP A 406 4.17 -4.55 -19.56
N VAL A 407 5.13 -4.41 -20.46
CA VAL A 407 4.96 -3.84 -21.81
C VAL A 407 5.12 -4.90 -22.91
N GLY A 408 5.15 -6.18 -22.51
CA GLY A 408 5.42 -7.30 -23.40
C GLY A 408 6.77 -7.16 -24.11
N PRO A 409 6.89 -7.65 -25.35
CA PRO A 409 8.17 -7.70 -26.07
C PRO A 409 8.62 -6.34 -26.63
N LEU A 410 8.07 -5.21 -26.18
CA LEU A 410 8.35 -3.87 -26.71
C LEU A 410 9.85 -3.54 -26.74
N TYR A 411 10.61 -3.97 -25.71
CA TYR A 411 12.06 -3.78 -25.61
C TYR A 411 12.88 -5.03 -25.93
N GLY A 412 12.22 -6.10 -26.35
CA GLY A 412 12.82 -7.40 -26.64
C GLY A 412 12.06 -8.54 -25.98
N ASP A 413 11.93 -9.65 -26.72
CA ASP A 413 11.33 -10.90 -26.26
C ASP A 413 12.06 -11.44 -25.01
N GLY A 414 11.33 -11.57 -23.90
CA GLY A 414 11.83 -11.95 -22.58
C GLY A 414 12.77 -10.94 -21.92
N ALA A 415 12.80 -9.68 -22.37
CA ALA A 415 13.65 -8.65 -21.78
C ALA A 415 12.97 -8.02 -20.55
N ILE A 416 13.56 -8.25 -19.37
CA ILE A 416 13.14 -7.64 -18.10
C ILE A 416 14.27 -6.75 -17.60
N PHE A 417 13.93 -5.51 -17.24
CA PHE A 417 14.83 -4.52 -16.66
C PHE A 417 14.48 -4.32 -15.20
N THR A 418 15.49 -4.19 -14.35
CA THR A 418 15.32 -3.98 -12.91
C THR A 418 15.70 -2.55 -12.52
N VAL A 419 14.98 -2.01 -11.55
CA VAL A 419 15.16 -0.67 -10.99
C VAL A 419 15.29 -0.82 -9.48
N ALA A 420 16.48 -0.58 -8.95
CA ALA A 420 16.75 -0.76 -7.53
C ALA A 420 16.38 0.49 -6.73
N GLY A 421 15.54 0.30 -5.72
CA GLY A 421 15.21 1.30 -4.72
C GLY A 421 16.33 1.47 -3.68
N GLY A 422 16.32 2.60 -2.99
CA GLY A 422 17.22 2.91 -1.89
C GLY A 422 17.02 2.02 -0.66
N GLY A 423 15.82 1.45 -0.49
CA GLY A 423 15.42 0.60 0.64
C GLY A 423 15.56 -0.90 0.40
N GLY A 424 16.15 -1.33 -0.72
CA GLY A 424 16.42 -2.76 -1.00
C GLY A 424 15.39 -3.43 -1.92
N VAL A 425 14.22 -2.81 -2.11
CA VAL A 425 13.18 -3.22 -3.05
C VAL A 425 13.64 -3.06 -4.51
N ILE A 426 13.17 -3.92 -5.40
CA ILE A 426 13.49 -3.89 -6.83
C ILE A 426 12.21 -3.86 -7.66
N GLY A 427 11.96 -2.74 -8.35
CA GLY A 427 10.94 -2.68 -9.38
C GLY A 427 11.40 -3.29 -10.70
N THR A 428 10.45 -3.69 -11.54
CA THR A 428 10.71 -4.28 -12.85
C THR A 428 9.86 -3.66 -13.95
N PHE A 429 10.39 -3.63 -15.16
CA PHE A 429 9.61 -3.37 -16.36
C PHE A 429 10.13 -4.19 -17.55
N GLY A 430 9.25 -4.57 -18.48
CA GLY A 430 9.65 -5.36 -19.64
C GLY A 430 8.59 -6.37 -20.07
N ASP A 431 9.04 -7.53 -20.55
CA ASP A 431 8.20 -8.61 -21.04
C ASP A 431 7.83 -9.58 -19.91
N LEU A 432 6.65 -9.41 -19.31
CA LEU A 432 6.04 -10.32 -18.31
C LEU A 432 4.86 -11.10 -18.91
N GLU A 433 4.98 -11.43 -20.20
CA GLU A 433 4.05 -12.24 -21.00
C GLU A 433 2.72 -11.57 -21.41
N GLY A 434 2.47 -10.34 -20.98
CA GLY A 434 1.36 -9.48 -21.40
C GLY A 434 1.82 -8.43 -22.42
N GLY A 435 1.12 -7.29 -22.45
CA GLY A 435 1.53 -6.06 -23.14
C GLY A 435 1.57 -6.15 -24.68
N LYS A 436 0.83 -5.27 -25.35
CA LYS A 436 0.67 -5.30 -26.81
C LYS A 436 0.80 -3.93 -27.44
N THR A 437 1.47 -3.94 -28.59
CA THR A 437 1.39 -2.83 -29.55
C THR A 437 0.16 -3.00 -30.44
N ILE A 438 -0.81 -2.12 -30.26
CA ILE A 438 -2.05 -2.04 -31.02
C ILE A 438 -1.87 -1.05 -32.16
N VAL A 439 -2.44 -1.36 -33.32
CA VAL A 439 -2.41 -0.43 -34.47
C VAL A 439 -3.28 0.78 -34.16
N GLU A 440 -2.71 1.98 -34.27
CA GLU A 440 -3.39 3.23 -33.98
C GLU A 440 -4.51 3.56 -34.99
N THR A 441 -4.36 3.14 -36.25
CA THR A 441 -5.34 3.46 -37.30
C THR A 441 -6.71 2.88 -36.96
N GLY A 442 -7.70 3.76 -36.77
CA GLY A 442 -9.06 3.41 -36.34
C GLY A 442 -9.26 3.37 -34.83
N ASN A 443 -8.22 3.68 -34.04
CA ASN A 443 -8.22 3.77 -32.58
C ASN A 443 -7.64 5.11 -32.10
N GLU A 444 -7.61 6.13 -32.96
CA GLU A 444 -7.01 7.43 -32.65
C GLU A 444 -7.69 8.12 -31.46
N ILE A 445 -8.95 7.77 -31.16
CA ILE A 445 -9.71 8.27 -30.01
C ILE A 445 -10.20 7.06 -29.22
N ILE A 446 -9.85 6.99 -27.93
CA ILE A 446 -10.33 5.95 -27.00
C ILE A 446 -11.19 6.60 -25.91
N ASP A 447 -12.30 5.96 -25.56
CA ASP A 447 -13.30 6.44 -24.60
C ASP A 447 -13.88 5.27 -23.77
N PHE A 448 -14.36 5.55 -22.57
CA PHE A 448 -15.04 4.60 -21.68
C PHE A 448 -16.57 4.60 -21.84
N ASP A 449 -17.18 5.65 -22.39
CA ASP A 449 -18.67 5.79 -22.36
C ASP A 449 -19.39 5.34 -23.65
N GLY A 450 -18.63 5.04 -24.70
CA GLY A 450 -19.15 4.59 -26.00
C GLY A 450 -20.19 5.54 -26.62
N ALA A 451 -20.14 6.85 -26.34
CA ALA A 451 -21.19 7.80 -26.71
C ALA A 451 -21.56 7.72 -28.20
N VAL A 452 -22.86 7.48 -28.46
CA VAL A 452 -23.41 7.31 -29.80
C VAL A 452 -23.33 8.62 -30.60
N GLY A 453 -22.35 8.71 -31.52
CA GLY A 453 -22.26 9.81 -32.49
C GLY A 453 -20.84 10.27 -32.84
N ASP A 454 -19.82 9.81 -32.11
CA ASP A 454 -18.40 10.10 -32.35
C ASP A 454 -17.62 8.83 -32.76
N PRO A 455 -16.51 8.95 -33.51
CA PRO A 455 -15.76 7.81 -34.04
C PRO A 455 -14.77 7.20 -33.04
N ALA A 456 -15.05 7.23 -31.73
CA ALA A 456 -14.16 6.69 -30.72
C ALA A 456 -14.26 5.16 -30.62
N THR A 457 -13.13 4.50 -30.37
CA THR A 457 -13.09 3.09 -29.99
C THR A 457 -13.36 2.98 -28.49
N ASP A 458 -14.23 2.04 -28.13
CA ASP A 458 -14.54 1.73 -26.74
C ASP A 458 -13.33 1.05 -26.05
N PHE A 459 -12.95 1.53 -24.88
CA PHE A 459 -11.82 0.99 -24.11
C PHE A 459 -12.05 -0.47 -23.72
N ASP A 460 -13.26 -0.84 -23.31
CA ASP A 460 -13.58 -2.21 -22.89
C ASP A 460 -13.50 -3.18 -24.08
N ASP A 461 -13.87 -2.73 -25.28
CA ASP A 461 -13.69 -3.52 -26.51
C ASP A 461 -12.19 -3.77 -26.80
N LEU A 462 -11.33 -2.78 -26.55
CA LEU A 462 -9.88 -2.93 -26.70
C LEU A 462 -9.29 -3.84 -25.62
N LYS A 463 -9.68 -3.65 -24.34
CA LYS A 463 -9.27 -4.51 -23.23
C LYS A 463 -9.67 -5.96 -23.50
N ALA A 464 -10.93 -6.22 -23.86
CA ALA A 464 -11.42 -7.57 -24.16
C ALA A 464 -10.71 -8.23 -25.35
N ALA A 465 -10.15 -7.44 -26.28
CA ALA A 465 -9.41 -7.96 -27.43
C ALA A 465 -7.92 -8.20 -27.14
N ASN A 466 -7.34 -7.50 -26.16
CA ASN A 466 -5.89 -7.44 -25.98
C ASN A 466 -5.40 -7.93 -24.61
N PHE A 467 -6.20 -7.84 -23.55
CA PHE A 467 -5.87 -8.33 -22.21
C PHE A 467 -6.30 -9.80 -22.02
N ASP A 468 -5.47 -10.62 -21.37
CA ASP A 468 -5.85 -12.01 -21.03
C ASP A 468 -6.76 -12.03 -19.79
N GLU A 469 -7.97 -12.59 -19.93
CA GLU A 469 -8.96 -12.65 -18.84
C GLU A 469 -8.45 -13.41 -17.60
N ARG A 470 -7.44 -14.27 -17.74
CA ARG A 470 -6.81 -14.97 -16.61
C ARG A 470 -6.06 -14.02 -15.67
N ARG A 471 -5.68 -12.83 -16.14
CA ARG A 471 -4.91 -11.83 -15.39
C ARG A 471 -5.79 -10.82 -14.63
N LEU A 472 -7.12 -10.89 -14.78
CA LEU A 472 -8.09 -9.91 -14.23
C LEU A 472 -8.04 -9.72 -12.71
N ARG A 473 -7.46 -10.65 -11.95
CA ARG A 473 -7.34 -10.53 -10.49
C ARG A 473 -5.96 -10.09 -10.01
N LEU A 474 -5.02 -9.93 -10.93
CA LEU A 474 -3.60 -9.78 -10.64
C LEU A 474 -3.05 -8.48 -11.22
N TYR A 475 -3.43 -8.15 -12.46
CA TYR A 475 -2.89 -6.99 -13.18
C TYR A 475 -3.91 -5.87 -13.27
N ARG A 476 -3.46 -4.65 -12.99
CA ARG A 476 -4.11 -3.42 -13.47
C ARG A 476 -3.81 -3.25 -14.94
N TYR A 477 -4.72 -2.66 -15.72
CA TYR A 477 -4.57 -2.56 -17.17
C TYR A 477 -4.58 -1.11 -17.66
N THR A 478 -3.66 -0.76 -18.56
CA THR A 478 -3.68 0.55 -19.19
C THR A 478 -3.35 0.51 -20.66
N ILE A 479 -3.88 1.50 -21.40
CA ILE A 479 -3.54 1.76 -22.78
C ILE A 479 -2.88 3.14 -22.89
N PHE A 480 -1.68 3.17 -23.46
CA PHE A 480 -1.05 4.39 -23.94
C PHE A 480 -1.60 4.72 -25.33
N GLY A 481 -2.59 5.61 -25.37
CA GLY A 481 -3.33 6.04 -26.55
C GLY A 481 -2.92 7.41 -27.08
N HIS A 482 -3.50 7.77 -28.23
CA HIS A 482 -3.28 9.09 -28.83
C HIS A 482 -4.06 10.17 -28.07
N GLN A 483 -5.39 10.08 -28.04
CA GLN A 483 -6.24 11.03 -27.31
C GLN A 483 -7.50 10.32 -26.78
N THR A 484 -8.10 10.90 -25.76
CA THR A 484 -9.49 10.63 -25.39
C THR A 484 -10.38 11.76 -25.91
N ASN A 485 -11.70 11.65 -25.75
CA ASN A 485 -12.67 12.69 -26.12
C ASN A 485 -13.37 13.31 -24.90
N PHE A 486 -12.90 13.02 -23.68
CA PHE A 486 -13.49 13.46 -22.40
C PHE A 486 -13.93 14.93 -22.41
N ARG A 487 -13.13 15.84 -22.99
CA ARG A 487 -13.49 17.26 -23.10
C ARG A 487 -14.03 17.64 -24.48
N LYS A 488 -13.53 17.01 -25.54
CA LYS A 488 -13.85 17.37 -26.94
C LYS A 488 -13.77 16.17 -27.89
N PRO A 489 -14.65 16.13 -28.92
CA PRO A 489 -14.65 15.11 -29.97
C PRO A 489 -13.34 14.90 -30.77
N ALA A 490 -12.42 15.87 -30.76
CA ALA A 490 -11.15 15.80 -31.47
C ALA A 490 -10.17 16.81 -30.87
N ASN A 491 -8.87 16.49 -30.92
CA ASN A 491 -7.80 17.36 -30.44
C ASN A 491 -7.96 17.68 -28.94
N ASP A 492 -8.28 16.65 -28.15
CA ASP A 492 -8.32 16.78 -26.71
C ASP A 492 -6.91 16.66 -26.16
N CYS A 493 -6.47 17.66 -25.40
CA CYS A 493 -5.16 17.67 -24.75
C CYS A 493 -5.22 17.00 -23.37
N THR A 494 -6.12 16.04 -23.15
CA THR A 494 -6.31 15.38 -21.85
C THR A 494 -5.18 14.39 -21.67
N SER A 495 -4.45 14.44 -20.55
CA SER A 495 -3.28 13.59 -20.33
C SER A 495 -3.64 12.13 -20.14
N GLY A 496 -4.79 11.86 -19.54
CA GLY A 496 -5.24 10.52 -19.20
C GLY A 496 -6.64 10.56 -18.57
N TRP A 497 -7.15 9.37 -18.29
CA TRP A 497 -8.41 9.20 -17.60
C TRP A 497 -8.49 7.83 -16.94
N ALA A 498 -8.72 7.82 -15.62
CA ALA A 498 -9.12 6.66 -14.84
C ALA A 498 -10.62 6.74 -14.46
N PRO A 499 -11.48 5.79 -14.89
CA PRO A 499 -12.80 5.65 -14.31
C PRO A 499 -12.66 5.22 -12.85
N GLY A 500 -13.18 6.03 -11.92
CA GLY A 500 -12.96 5.82 -10.49
C GLY A 500 -13.51 4.48 -9.98
N GLY A 501 -12.68 3.73 -9.25
CA GLY A 501 -13.06 2.46 -8.60
C GLY A 501 -12.97 1.22 -9.51
N GLU A 502 -12.23 1.30 -10.61
CA GLU A 502 -12.00 0.18 -11.54
C GLU A 502 -10.53 -0.27 -11.55
N ASP A 503 -10.20 -1.29 -12.34
CA ASP A 503 -8.87 -1.93 -12.45
C ASP A 503 -8.03 -1.40 -13.63
N HIS A 504 -8.48 -0.33 -14.28
CA HIS A 504 -7.89 0.11 -15.54
C HIS A 504 -8.00 1.60 -15.81
N PHE A 505 -7.11 2.12 -16.65
CA PHE A 505 -7.00 3.56 -16.95
C PHE A 505 -6.36 3.82 -18.31
N LEU A 506 -6.41 5.07 -18.76
CA LEU A 506 -5.91 5.50 -20.06
C LEU A 506 -4.85 6.60 -19.92
N VAL A 507 -3.76 6.50 -20.70
CA VAL A 507 -2.75 7.56 -20.84
C VAL A 507 -2.78 8.08 -22.28
N THR A 508 -3.00 9.38 -22.48
CA THR A 508 -3.18 10.02 -23.79
C THR A 508 -2.34 11.29 -23.96
N LEU A 509 -1.12 11.15 -24.48
CA LEU A 509 -0.20 12.29 -24.65
C LEU A 509 -0.07 12.77 -26.12
N GLY A 510 -1.06 12.47 -26.94
CA GLY A 510 -1.20 12.93 -28.32
C GLY A 510 -1.96 14.26 -28.46
N GLY A 511 -2.44 14.50 -29.68
CA GLY A 511 -3.28 15.66 -30.00
C GLY A 511 -2.54 16.98 -30.25
N THR A 512 -3.27 17.93 -30.84
CA THR A 512 -2.83 19.31 -31.06
C THR A 512 -3.81 20.30 -30.45
N GLY A 513 -3.32 21.29 -29.73
CA GLY A 513 -4.14 22.34 -29.13
C GLY A 513 -4.87 23.20 -30.17
N THR A 514 -5.83 24.00 -29.70
CA THR A 514 -6.61 24.90 -30.56
C THR A 514 -5.79 26.00 -31.26
N ASP A 515 -4.57 26.24 -30.78
CA ASP A 515 -3.58 27.14 -31.36
C ASP A 515 -2.69 26.49 -32.44
N GLY A 516 -2.88 25.19 -32.68
CA GLY A 516 -2.16 24.41 -33.69
C GLY A 516 -0.78 23.94 -33.24
N PHE A 517 -0.46 24.05 -31.94
CA PHE A 517 0.76 23.47 -31.36
C PHE A 517 0.46 22.12 -30.71
N ASN A 518 1.48 21.27 -30.58
CA ASN A 518 1.36 19.99 -29.88
C ASN A 518 0.95 20.22 -28.43
N CYS A 519 0.00 19.40 -27.95
CA CYS A 519 -0.46 19.48 -26.56
C CYS A 519 0.70 19.15 -25.59
N TRP A 520 1.54 18.18 -25.97
CA TRP A 520 2.59 17.62 -25.13
C TRP A 520 3.97 17.64 -25.80
N GLY A 521 4.96 17.13 -25.08
CA GLY A 521 6.31 16.87 -25.61
C GLY A 521 6.24 16.05 -26.89
N SER A 522 7.18 16.32 -27.79
CA SER A 522 7.15 15.73 -29.13
C SER A 522 8.27 14.72 -29.34
N ASP A 523 8.00 13.72 -30.18
CA ASP A 523 9.02 12.79 -30.64
C ASP A 523 10.02 13.46 -31.61
N ALA A 524 10.98 12.69 -32.10
CA ALA A 524 11.98 13.18 -33.06
C ALA A 524 11.38 13.62 -34.41
N ASN A 525 10.16 13.18 -34.73
CA ASN A 525 9.42 13.53 -35.94
C ASN A 525 8.48 14.74 -35.73
N GLY A 526 8.35 15.23 -34.50
CA GLY A 526 7.52 16.38 -34.14
C GLY A 526 6.06 16.04 -33.83
N TRP A 527 5.74 14.78 -33.55
CA TRP A 527 4.40 14.34 -33.11
C TRP A 527 4.28 14.44 -31.59
N SER A 528 3.14 14.91 -31.10
CA SER A 528 2.84 14.92 -29.65
C SER A 528 2.74 13.48 -29.16
N VAL A 529 3.62 13.09 -28.22
CA VAL A 529 3.62 11.75 -27.60
C VAL A 529 4.05 11.80 -26.12
N GLY A 530 4.28 13.01 -25.58
CA GLY A 530 4.91 13.22 -24.28
C GLY A 530 6.44 13.16 -24.32
N ASN A 531 7.09 13.84 -23.38
CA ASN A 531 8.47 13.52 -22.97
C ASN A 531 8.45 12.50 -21.82
N ASP A 532 9.63 12.11 -21.34
CA ASP A 532 9.79 11.03 -20.38
C ASP A 532 9.09 11.37 -19.05
N GLU A 533 9.22 12.62 -18.59
CA GLU A 533 8.56 13.13 -17.38
C GLU A 533 7.04 13.23 -17.52
N GLN A 534 6.53 13.58 -18.71
CA GLN A 534 5.09 13.62 -18.96
C GLN A 534 4.49 12.22 -19.02
N GLN A 535 5.19 11.27 -19.64
CA GLN A 535 4.75 9.87 -19.69
C GLN A 535 4.75 9.24 -18.29
N ALA A 536 5.87 9.32 -17.57
CA ALA A 536 6.00 8.76 -16.23
C ALA A 536 4.99 9.37 -15.25
N GLY A 537 4.93 10.70 -15.22
CA GLY A 537 4.07 11.39 -14.28
C GLY A 537 2.58 11.22 -14.56
N THR A 538 2.19 11.06 -15.82
CA THR A 538 0.79 10.72 -16.16
C THR A 538 0.47 9.27 -15.83
N LEU A 539 1.38 8.33 -16.09
CA LEU A 539 1.21 6.94 -15.68
C LEU A 539 0.98 6.84 -14.17
N LEU A 540 1.82 7.51 -13.37
CA LEU A 540 1.67 7.56 -11.92
C LEU A 540 0.37 8.26 -11.50
N HIS A 541 -0.01 9.36 -12.15
CA HIS A 541 -1.25 10.06 -11.81
C HIS A 541 -2.49 9.19 -12.00
N GLU A 542 -2.62 8.53 -13.15
CA GLU A 542 -3.77 7.69 -13.44
C GLU A 542 -3.73 6.39 -12.63
N LEU A 543 -2.54 5.80 -12.41
CA LEU A 543 -2.38 4.65 -11.51
C LEU A 543 -2.77 5.02 -10.07
N GLY A 544 -2.47 6.24 -9.63
CA GLY A 544 -2.85 6.73 -8.30
C GLY A 544 -4.36 6.75 -8.11
N HIS A 545 -5.14 7.05 -9.15
CA HIS A 545 -6.59 6.92 -9.10
C HIS A 545 -7.07 5.47 -8.94
N ILE A 546 -6.36 4.50 -9.53
CA ILE A 546 -6.63 3.07 -9.33
C ILE A 546 -6.27 2.63 -7.91
N LEU A 547 -5.26 3.28 -7.33
CA LEU A 547 -4.83 3.14 -5.94
C LEU A 547 -5.62 4.04 -4.97
N ARG A 548 -6.76 4.58 -5.43
CA ARG A 548 -7.73 5.41 -4.69
C ARG A 548 -7.27 6.80 -4.23
N LEU A 549 -6.18 7.31 -4.76
CA LEU A 549 -5.76 8.69 -4.54
C LEU A 549 -6.59 9.67 -5.39
N GLY A 550 -6.99 10.77 -4.77
CA GLY A 550 -7.58 11.94 -5.43
C GLY A 550 -6.53 12.98 -5.83
N HIS A 551 -6.93 13.99 -6.60
CA HIS A 551 -6.03 15.09 -7.00
C HIS A 551 -5.48 15.91 -5.82
N GLY A 552 -6.10 15.76 -4.64
CA GLY A 552 -5.64 16.31 -3.37
C GLY A 552 -5.20 15.26 -2.34
N GLY A 553 -5.00 14.01 -2.74
CA GLY A 553 -4.72 12.88 -1.85
C GLY A 553 -6.04 12.27 -1.38
N THR A 554 -6.57 12.78 -0.28
CA THR A 554 -7.86 12.31 0.30
C THR A 554 -9.09 13.05 -0.22
N ASP A 555 -8.90 14.01 -1.12
CA ASP A 555 -9.97 14.86 -1.68
C ASP A 555 -9.75 15.14 -3.18
N SER A 556 -10.75 15.77 -3.81
CA SER A 556 -10.74 16.11 -5.24
C SER A 556 -10.18 17.51 -5.53
N GLU A 557 -9.62 18.19 -4.53
CA GLU A 557 -9.20 19.59 -4.69
C GLU A 557 -7.92 19.68 -5.53
N ASN A 558 -8.00 20.47 -6.60
CA ASN A 558 -6.90 20.63 -7.54
C ASN A 558 -5.94 21.74 -7.09
N TYR A 559 -4.69 21.65 -7.55
CA TYR A 559 -3.71 22.73 -7.46
C TYR A 559 -3.35 23.19 -6.05
N LYS A 560 -3.49 22.32 -5.04
CA LYS A 560 -3.08 22.60 -3.65
C LYS A 560 -1.57 22.83 -3.54
N PRO A 561 -1.06 24.01 -3.14
CA PRO A 561 0.39 24.26 -3.08
C PRO A 561 1.13 23.44 -2.02
N ASN A 562 0.41 22.92 -1.03
CA ASN A 562 0.89 22.08 0.07
C ASN A 562 0.63 20.57 -0.14
N TYR A 563 0.32 20.15 -1.36
CA TYR A 563 0.20 18.74 -1.72
C TYR A 563 1.22 18.40 -2.81
N LEU A 564 2.38 17.91 -2.37
CA LEU A 564 3.56 17.68 -3.22
C LEU A 564 3.53 16.26 -3.80
N SER A 565 2.64 16.03 -4.76
CA SER A 565 2.41 14.72 -5.36
C SER A 565 2.19 14.84 -6.87
N VAL A 566 2.54 13.82 -7.65
CA VAL A 566 2.14 13.72 -9.07
C VAL A 566 0.62 13.68 -9.26
N MET A 567 -0.15 13.31 -8.23
CA MET A 567 -1.61 13.44 -8.22
C MET A 567 -2.08 14.90 -8.29
N ASN A 568 -1.23 15.85 -7.89
CA ASN A 568 -1.51 17.26 -8.06
C ASN A 568 -1.10 17.73 -9.46
N TYR A 569 -2.04 18.26 -10.22
CA TYR A 569 -1.78 18.78 -11.57
C TYR A 569 -0.69 19.85 -11.66
N LEU A 570 -0.35 20.56 -10.58
CA LEU A 570 0.82 21.47 -10.57
C LEU A 570 2.14 20.72 -10.84
N PHE A 571 2.21 19.46 -10.43
CA PHE A 571 3.42 18.64 -10.38
C PHE A 571 3.37 17.40 -11.26
N GLN A 572 2.19 17.01 -11.79
CA GLN A 572 1.95 15.81 -12.61
C GLN A 572 3.07 15.47 -13.58
N ALA A 573 3.64 16.43 -14.32
CA ALA A 573 4.75 16.18 -15.25
C ALA A 573 6.11 16.00 -14.53
N CYS A 574 6.16 15.18 -13.49
CA CYS A 574 7.30 14.90 -12.62
C CYS A 574 8.06 16.14 -12.16
N THR A 575 7.31 17.11 -11.64
CA THR A 575 7.88 18.37 -11.14
C THR A 575 7.61 18.54 -9.65
N VAL A 576 7.43 17.44 -8.93
CA VAL A 576 7.33 17.43 -7.47
C VAL A 576 8.66 17.95 -6.90
N PRO A 577 8.64 18.99 -6.05
CA PRO A 577 9.86 19.60 -5.56
C PRO A 577 10.53 18.73 -4.49
N THR A 578 11.86 18.68 -4.53
CA THR A 578 12.67 18.11 -3.44
C THR A 578 12.70 19.01 -2.22
N SER A 579 12.77 18.41 -1.03
CA SER A 579 13.06 19.17 0.19
C SER A 579 14.51 19.66 0.19
N PRO A 580 14.76 20.97 0.39
CA PRO A 580 16.12 21.50 0.44
C PRO A 580 16.87 21.20 1.74
N VAL A 581 16.22 20.67 2.79
CA VAL A 581 16.83 20.47 4.12
C VAL A 581 16.62 19.09 4.73
N GLN A 582 15.63 18.32 4.27
CA GLN A 582 15.31 16.99 4.82
C GLN A 582 15.46 15.91 3.73
N PRO A 583 16.27 14.86 3.95
CA PRO A 583 16.22 13.65 3.14
C PRO A 583 14.87 12.95 3.36
N GLY A 584 14.17 12.60 2.29
CA GLY A 584 12.86 11.90 2.38
C GLY A 584 11.78 12.41 1.44
N ILE A 585 11.97 13.55 0.75
CA ILE A 585 11.18 13.93 -0.43
C ILE A 585 12.12 13.84 -1.64
N PRO A 586 12.21 12.68 -2.31
CA PRO A 586 13.12 12.43 -3.44
C PRO A 586 12.92 13.42 -4.60
N GLY A 587 11.69 13.96 -4.71
CA GLY A 587 11.26 14.88 -5.77
C GLY A 587 11.34 14.25 -7.16
N GLU A 588 10.88 14.98 -8.17
CA GLU A 588 10.64 14.49 -9.55
C GLU A 588 9.29 13.78 -9.73
N CYS A 589 9.29 12.48 -10.06
CA CYS A 589 8.13 11.63 -10.29
C CYS A 589 7.80 10.87 -9.01
N ASP A 590 6.99 11.44 -8.10
CA ASP A 590 6.73 10.81 -6.81
C ASP A 590 5.36 11.19 -6.26
N TYR A 591 4.77 10.33 -5.42
CA TYR A 591 3.62 10.69 -4.60
C TYR A 591 4.08 11.44 -3.34
N SER A 592 3.13 11.99 -2.59
CA SER A 592 3.44 12.73 -1.36
C SER A 592 3.87 11.77 -0.26
N VAL A 593 5.08 11.96 0.28
CA VAL A 593 5.63 11.20 1.42
C VAL A 593 5.26 11.81 2.79
N GLN A 594 4.60 12.97 2.81
CA GLN A 594 4.09 13.58 4.04
C GLN A 594 3.07 14.68 3.77
N ALA A 595 2.04 14.77 4.63
CA ALA A 595 1.13 15.91 4.64
C ALA A 595 1.85 17.22 5.03
N LEU A 596 1.56 18.32 4.32
CA LEU A 596 2.10 19.65 4.63
C LEU A 596 1.02 20.63 5.13
N PRO A 597 1.30 21.39 6.20
CA PRO A 597 2.50 21.32 7.04
C PRO A 597 2.53 20.03 7.91
N PRO A 598 3.73 19.54 8.29
CA PRO A 598 3.87 18.29 9.04
C PRO A 598 3.12 18.31 10.38
N GLY A 599 2.50 17.18 10.74
CA GLY A 599 1.76 17.03 12.00
C GLY A 599 0.29 17.48 11.95
N GLY A 600 -0.32 17.54 10.77
CA GLY A 600 -1.78 17.50 10.53
C GLY A 600 -2.63 18.64 11.10
N THR A 601 -2.02 19.67 11.70
CA THR A 601 -2.76 20.63 12.56
C THR A 601 -2.91 22.03 11.97
N SER A 602 -2.46 22.30 10.75
CA SER A 602 -2.61 23.62 10.12
C SER A 602 -2.68 23.55 8.60
N ALA A 603 -3.77 22.99 8.07
CA ALA A 603 -4.14 23.15 6.67
C ALA A 603 -4.04 24.64 6.25
N LEU A 604 -3.75 24.90 4.97
CA LEU A 604 -3.70 26.26 4.46
C LEU A 604 -5.12 26.81 4.37
N ASP A 605 -5.51 27.66 5.33
CA ASP A 605 -6.79 28.37 5.31
C ASP A 605 -6.67 29.63 4.46
N GLU A 606 -7.24 29.61 3.25
CA GLU A 606 -7.23 30.70 2.27
C GLU A 606 -7.93 31.98 2.76
N SER A 607 -8.68 31.89 3.86
CA SER A 607 -9.27 33.06 4.52
C SER A 607 -8.35 33.68 5.59
N ALA A 608 -7.30 32.96 6.00
CA ALA A 608 -6.42 33.31 7.11
C ALA A 608 -4.98 32.77 6.99
N LEU A 609 -4.36 32.93 5.82
CA LEU A 609 -3.01 32.46 5.53
C LEU A 609 -1.94 33.17 6.37
N ASP A 610 -0.89 32.43 6.72
CA ASP A 610 0.34 32.93 7.34
C ASP A 610 1.49 32.90 6.31
N GLU A 611 1.82 34.06 5.78
CA GLU A 611 2.86 34.20 4.75
C GLU A 611 4.25 33.88 5.28
N CYS A 612 4.53 34.08 6.57
CA CYS A 612 5.84 33.74 7.12
C CYS A 612 6.01 32.25 7.42
N ALA A 613 4.89 31.53 7.60
CA ALA A 613 4.90 30.08 7.73
C ALA A 613 5.07 29.40 6.36
N GLY A 614 4.50 29.97 5.31
CA GLY A 614 4.56 29.38 3.97
C GLY A 614 3.83 28.03 3.87
N ILE A 615 4.23 27.18 2.92
CA ILE A 615 3.55 25.88 2.67
C ILE A 615 3.88 24.78 3.68
N ASP A 616 5.05 24.86 4.33
CA ASP A 616 5.62 23.82 5.18
C ASP A 616 5.78 24.25 6.64
N ALA A 617 5.24 25.40 7.01
CA ALA A 617 5.51 26.04 8.30
C ALA A 617 7.02 26.22 8.60
N GLY A 618 7.86 26.30 7.56
CA GLY A 618 9.31 26.46 7.64
C GLY A 618 10.09 25.18 7.99
N THR A 619 9.45 24.00 7.97
CA THR A 619 10.07 22.72 8.34
C THR A 619 10.99 22.13 7.27
N LEU A 620 10.63 22.29 6.00
CA LEU A 620 11.33 21.75 4.84
C LEU A 620 12.17 22.81 4.12
N GLY A 621 12.12 24.08 4.55
CA GLY A 621 12.94 25.14 3.98
C GLY A 621 12.39 25.72 2.67
N PHE A 622 11.08 25.57 2.41
CA PHE A 622 10.41 26.25 1.31
C PHE A 622 10.20 27.75 1.58
N GLY A 623 10.16 28.15 2.85
CA GLY A 623 10.25 29.55 3.27
C GLY A 623 8.94 30.35 3.15
N PRO A 624 9.00 31.66 3.45
CA PRO A 624 7.82 32.53 3.48
C PRO A 624 7.26 32.82 2.08
N MET A 625 5.94 32.91 1.96
CA MET A 625 5.21 33.05 0.70
C MET A 625 4.29 34.28 0.74
N ASP A 626 4.53 35.24 -0.16
CA ASP A 626 3.69 36.44 -0.36
C ASP A 626 2.42 36.05 -1.16
N TRP A 627 1.42 35.51 -0.47
CA TRP A 627 0.24 34.88 -1.06
C TRP A 627 -0.65 35.88 -1.79
N ASP A 628 -0.72 37.13 -1.32
CA ASP A 628 -1.53 38.19 -1.95
C ASP A 628 -0.75 39.08 -2.95
N ALA A 629 0.56 38.86 -3.06
CA ALA A 629 1.50 39.53 -3.97
C ALA A 629 1.59 41.06 -3.76
N ASP A 630 1.42 41.53 -2.52
CA ASP A 630 1.53 42.95 -2.18
C ASP A 630 2.97 43.43 -1.93
N GLY A 631 3.92 42.49 -1.81
CA GLY A 631 5.34 42.73 -1.60
C GLY A 631 5.78 42.83 -0.14
N SER A 632 4.90 42.49 0.81
CA SER A 632 5.20 42.31 2.23
C SER A 632 4.99 40.85 2.66
N PHE A 633 5.30 40.55 3.92
CA PHE A 633 4.99 39.24 4.51
C PHE A 633 4.16 39.47 5.78
N GLU A 634 2.98 38.86 5.81
CA GLU A 634 1.91 39.05 6.79
C GLU A 634 1.48 37.70 7.39
N GLY A 635 1.37 37.64 8.73
CA GLY A 635 0.83 36.45 9.37
C GLY A 635 1.20 36.32 10.84
N PRO A 636 0.55 35.42 11.58
CA PRO A 636 0.83 35.17 13.00
C PRO A 636 2.31 34.93 13.33
N THR A 637 3.07 34.30 12.44
CA THR A 637 4.50 34.02 12.62
C THR A 637 5.42 35.14 12.12
N CYS A 638 4.88 36.19 11.49
CA CYS A 638 5.68 37.26 10.91
C CYS A 638 6.24 38.27 11.95
N PRO A 639 7.49 38.74 11.77
CA PRO A 639 8.04 39.82 12.59
C PRO A 639 7.39 41.18 12.28
N GLY A 640 6.40 41.57 13.08
CA GLY A 640 5.87 42.95 13.09
C GLY A 640 4.56 43.18 12.33
N SER A 641 4.02 42.14 11.68
CA SER A 641 2.62 42.04 11.25
C SER A 641 2.07 40.73 11.81
N THR A 642 0.86 40.74 12.36
CA THR A 642 0.19 39.53 12.89
C THR A 642 -1.19 39.32 12.25
N ALA A 643 -1.52 40.12 11.24
CA ALA A 643 -2.76 39.96 10.50
C ALA A 643 -2.53 38.89 9.43
N SER A 644 -3.39 37.88 9.39
CA SER A 644 -3.40 36.91 8.30
C SER A 644 -3.90 37.56 7.01
N VAL A 645 -3.54 36.95 5.88
CA VAL A 645 -4.01 37.35 4.55
C VAL A 645 -5.07 36.40 4.03
N SER A 646 -5.88 36.87 3.10
CA SER A 646 -6.84 36.01 2.40
C SER A 646 -6.52 36.05 0.92
N ALA A 647 -6.27 34.87 0.36
CA ALA A 647 -5.92 34.69 -1.04
C ALA A 647 -6.42 33.31 -1.50
N ASP A 648 -7.04 33.29 -2.67
CA ASP A 648 -7.35 32.08 -3.43
C ASP A 648 -6.04 31.57 -4.06
N ILE A 649 -5.41 30.59 -3.40
CA ILE A 649 -4.07 30.07 -3.73
C ILE A 649 -4.13 28.84 -4.62
N ASN A 650 -5.25 28.10 -4.66
CA ASN A 650 -5.47 26.99 -5.62
C ASN A 650 -6.10 27.45 -6.95
N GLY A 651 -6.74 28.62 -6.97
CA GLY A 651 -7.26 29.29 -8.15
C GLY A 651 -8.69 28.93 -8.55
N ASP A 652 -9.47 28.29 -7.68
CA ASP A 652 -10.84 27.84 -7.96
C ASP A 652 -11.89 28.98 -7.85
N GLY A 653 -11.51 30.09 -7.22
CA GLY A 653 -12.35 31.28 -7.03
C GLY A 653 -13.07 31.36 -5.68
N ASP A 654 -12.91 30.36 -4.83
CA ASP A 654 -13.34 30.34 -3.44
C ASP A 654 -12.14 30.51 -2.50
N THR A 655 -12.40 30.66 -1.20
CA THR A 655 -11.35 30.69 -0.16
C THR A 655 -11.71 29.64 0.87
N THR A 656 -11.07 28.49 0.78
CA THR A 656 -11.35 27.28 1.56
C THR A 656 -10.14 26.86 2.39
N VAL A 657 -10.24 25.69 3.03
CA VAL A 657 -9.15 25.12 3.82
C VAL A 657 -8.54 23.98 3.02
N LEU A 658 -7.27 24.14 2.65
CA LEU A 658 -6.54 23.17 1.84
C LEU A 658 -5.66 22.29 2.73
N ALA A 659 -6.13 21.09 3.04
CA ALA A 659 -5.34 20.09 3.76
C ALA A 659 -4.27 19.49 2.82
N GLY A 660 -3.05 19.35 3.34
CA GLY A 660 -2.04 18.50 2.71
C GLY A 660 -2.36 17.03 2.97
N ALA A 661 -1.81 16.14 2.16
CA ALA A 661 -1.99 14.70 2.27
C ALA A 661 -0.64 13.96 2.17
N GLU A 662 -0.60 12.77 2.75
CA GLU A 662 0.44 11.77 2.57
C GLU A 662 -0.18 10.65 1.75
N ASP A 663 0.48 10.21 0.69
CA ASP A 663 -0.14 9.31 -0.28
C ASP A 663 0.28 7.86 -0.05
N TRP A 664 1.54 7.62 0.32
CA TRP A 664 2.10 6.27 0.26
C TRP A 664 1.47 5.32 1.30
N ASN A 665 1.07 5.82 2.47
CA ASN A 665 0.32 5.02 3.45
C ASN A 665 -1.21 5.03 3.20
N ASP A 666 -1.71 5.88 2.31
CA ASP A 666 -3.14 6.01 1.99
C ASP A 666 -3.54 5.25 0.71
N ILE A 667 -2.59 4.54 0.08
CA ILE A 667 -2.83 3.72 -1.13
C ILE A 667 -3.60 2.45 -0.78
N GLU A 668 -4.60 2.12 -1.60
CA GLU A 668 -5.29 0.83 -1.53
C GLU A 668 -4.83 -0.12 -2.66
N TYR A 669 -4.19 -1.23 -2.26
CA TYR A 669 -3.67 -2.22 -3.20
C TYR A 669 -4.74 -3.20 -3.69
N SER A 670 -5.71 -3.56 -2.85
CA SER A 670 -6.77 -4.49 -3.26
C SER A 670 -7.83 -3.80 -4.12
N PHE A 671 -7.90 -4.18 -5.39
CA PHE A 671 -9.01 -3.82 -6.28
C PHE A 671 -10.13 -4.87 -6.29
N ARG A 672 -10.07 -5.85 -5.36
CA ARG A 672 -10.99 -7.00 -5.25
C ARG A 672 -12.13 -6.76 -4.25
N SER A 673 -11.98 -5.82 -3.32
CA SER A 673 -13.00 -5.52 -2.29
C SER A 673 -14.14 -4.65 -2.83
N ALA A 674 -15.37 -5.17 -2.72
CA ALA A 674 -16.60 -4.50 -3.14
C ALA A 674 -17.22 -3.59 -2.06
N THR A 675 -16.49 -3.30 -0.98
CA THR A 675 -17.00 -2.42 0.08
C THR A 675 -16.83 -0.96 -0.35
N VAL A 676 -17.95 -0.40 -0.84
CA VAL A 676 -18.12 0.99 -1.27
C VAL A 676 -17.92 1.93 -0.09
N GLY A 677 -16.67 2.23 0.23
CA GLY A 677 -16.23 3.33 1.08
C GLY A 677 -15.84 4.52 0.22
N GLY A 678 -16.83 5.32 -0.19
CA GLY A 678 -16.67 6.71 -0.64
C GLY A 678 -15.45 7.04 -1.49
N GLY A 679 -15.14 6.25 -2.53
CA GLY A 679 -14.13 6.62 -3.51
C GLY A 679 -14.39 8.06 -3.97
N VAL A 680 -13.37 8.91 -3.84
CA VAL A 680 -13.42 10.29 -4.35
C VAL A 680 -13.50 10.14 -5.86
N GLY A 681 -14.72 10.09 -6.39
CA GLY A 681 -14.94 9.75 -7.79
C GLY A 681 -14.08 10.63 -8.67
N GLY A 682 -13.41 10.02 -9.66
CA GLY A 682 -12.75 10.72 -10.75
C GLY A 682 -13.78 11.57 -11.49
N GLY A 683 -14.01 12.77 -11.00
CA GLY A 683 -15.14 13.62 -11.34
C GLY A 683 -14.65 15.04 -11.59
N GLU A 684 -14.66 15.39 -12.88
CA GLU A 684 -14.44 16.72 -13.46
C GLU A 684 -12.99 17.21 -13.58
N GLY A 685 -12.33 16.77 -14.67
CA GLY A 685 -11.43 17.65 -15.43
C GLY A 685 -10.03 17.10 -15.67
N GLY A 686 -9.85 16.31 -16.74
CA GLY A 686 -8.51 16.08 -17.31
C GLY A 686 -7.82 17.43 -17.56
N SER A 687 -6.57 17.56 -17.11
CA SER A 687 -5.91 18.87 -17.12
C SER A 687 -5.56 19.34 -18.54
N ASP A 688 -5.80 20.61 -18.85
CA ASP A 688 -5.31 21.24 -20.09
C ASP A 688 -3.88 21.72 -19.80
N PRO A 689 -2.84 21.30 -20.55
CA PRO A 689 -1.49 21.82 -20.39
C PRO A 689 -1.44 23.35 -20.33
N GLN A 690 -2.32 24.04 -21.07
CA GLN A 690 -2.39 25.50 -21.08
C GLN A 690 -2.99 26.08 -19.80
N GLU A 691 -3.95 25.38 -19.19
CA GLU A 691 -4.56 25.72 -17.91
C GLU A 691 -3.58 25.47 -16.78
N VAL A 692 -2.97 24.29 -16.72
CA VAL A 692 -1.91 23.96 -15.76
C VAL A 692 -0.80 24.99 -15.82
N ALA A 693 -0.30 25.33 -17.01
CA ALA A 693 0.71 26.36 -17.18
C ALA A 693 0.23 27.78 -16.78
N ARG A 694 -1.07 28.06 -16.83
CA ARG A 694 -1.65 29.32 -16.38
C ARG A 694 -1.73 29.38 -14.86
N VAL A 695 -2.29 28.34 -14.23
CA VAL A 695 -2.41 28.21 -12.77
C VAL A 695 -1.02 28.20 -12.15
N ARG A 696 -0.11 27.35 -12.64
CA ARG A 696 1.30 27.31 -12.21
C ARG A 696 1.98 28.66 -12.29
N ARG A 697 1.73 29.48 -13.32
CA ARG A 697 2.32 30.84 -13.39
C ARG A 697 1.75 31.80 -12.35
N ARG A 698 0.47 31.64 -11.98
CA ARG A 698 -0.20 32.42 -10.92
C ARG A 698 0.39 32.01 -9.56
N VAL A 699 0.36 30.72 -9.23
CA VAL A 699 0.83 30.18 -7.94
C VAL A 699 2.35 30.32 -7.79
N ALA A 700 3.13 30.19 -8.87
CA ALA A 700 4.59 30.36 -8.83
C ALA A 700 5.05 31.80 -8.63
N ALA A 701 4.22 32.81 -8.92
CA ALA A 701 4.68 34.20 -8.89
C ALA A 701 5.15 34.66 -7.50
N PRO A 702 4.41 34.40 -6.42
CA PRO A 702 4.89 34.54 -5.03
C PRO A 702 6.17 33.78 -4.72
N LEU A 703 6.32 32.58 -5.30
CA LEU A 703 7.39 31.63 -4.96
C LEU A 703 8.71 31.91 -5.67
N ARG A 704 8.81 32.98 -6.46
CA ARG A 704 9.98 33.20 -7.32
C ARG A 704 11.25 33.46 -6.50
N PRO A 705 12.34 32.71 -6.75
CA PRO A 705 13.61 33.03 -6.15
C PRO A 705 14.21 34.29 -6.79
N GLU A 706 14.76 35.17 -5.95
CA GLU A 706 15.51 36.35 -6.39
C GLU A 706 16.92 36.31 -5.83
N LEU A 707 17.95 36.27 -6.68
CA LEU A 707 19.33 36.09 -6.25
C LEU A 707 20.14 37.37 -6.42
N THR A 708 20.65 37.87 -5.30
CA THR A 708 21.57 39.01 -5.29
C THR A 708 23.02 38.57 -5.13
N LEU A 709 23.91 39.11 -5.97
CA LEU A 709 25.34 38.84 -5.88
C LEU A 709 26.05 39.89 -5.02
N ARG A 710 26.90 39.41 -4.12
CA ARG A 710 27.79 40.24 -3.31
C ARG A 710 29.24 39.81 -3.53
N GLY A 711 30.04 40.78 -3.92
CA GLY A 711 31.48 40.66 -4.11
C GLY A 711 32.29 40.90 -2.83
N PRO A 712 33.63 40.94 -2.97
CA PRO A 712 34.54 41.19 -1.86
C PRO A 712 34.38 42.62 -1.34
N ARG A 713 34.48 42.79 -0.02
CA ARG A 713 34.39 44.11 0.66
C ARG A 713 35.69 44.91 0.61
N HIS A 714 36.79 44.27 0.23
CA HIS A 714 38.12 44.86 0.14
C HIS A 714 38.67 44.73 -1.28
N PRO A 715 39.58 45.63 -1.70
CA PRO A 715 40.26 45.51 -2.97
C PRO A 715 40.91 44.13 -3.15
N VAL A 716 40.76 43.55 -4.35
CA VAL A 716 41.25 42.21 -4.68
C VAL A 716 42.61 42.31 -5.39
N PRO A 717 43.65 41.59 -4.93
CA PRO A 717 44.93 41.58 -5.61
C PRO A 717 44.81 40.98 -7.00
N VAL A 718 45.44 41.64 -7.98
CA VAL A 718 45.52 41.16 -9.35
C VAL A 718 46.69 40.17 -9.47
N ALA A 719 46.40 38.94 -9.86
CA ALA A 719 47.41 37.92 -10.08
C ALA A 719 48.11 38.05 -11.45
N ALA A 720 49.14 37.23 -11.68
CA ALA A 720 49.79 37.14 -12.98
C ALA A 720 48.77 36.79 -14.09
N ALA A 721 48.91 37.38 -15.28
CA ALA A 721 47.99 37.26 -16.42
C ALA A 721 46.64 38.01 -16.30
N ASN A 722 46.53 39.03 -15.43
CA ASN A 722 45.31 39.84 -15.25
C ASN A 722 44.08 39.00 -14.87
N THR A 723 44.25 38.12 -13.90
CA THR A 723 43.16 37.38 -13.26
C THR A 723 42.92 37.91 -11.86
N ILE A 724 41.66 37.82 -11.41
CA ILE A 724 41.29 38.05 -10.02
C ILE A 724 40.58 36.81 -9.48
N THR A 725 40.90 36.45 -8.24
CA THR A 725 40.21 35.40 -7.49
C THR A 725 39.56 36.01 -6.26
N PHE A 726 38.27 35.82 -6.10
CA PHE A 726 37.54 36.34 -4.93
C PHE A 726 36.38 35.42 -4.55
N ARG A 727 35.90 35.57 -3.32
CA ARG A 727 34.70 34.88 -2.85
C ARG A 727 33.45 35.62 -3.31
N LEU A 728 32.65 34.98 -4.15
CA LEU A 728 31.37 35.47 -4.62
C LEU A 728 30.27 34.85 -3.76
N ARG A 729 29.38 35.67 -3.19
CA ARG A 729 28.21 35.20 -2.43
C ARG A 729 26.94 35.52 -3.21
N ALA A 730 26.09 34.51 -3.40
CA ALA A 730 24.70 34.67 -3.84
C ALA A 730 23.79 34.57 -2.62
N ALA A 731 22.90 35.54 -2.43
CA ALA A 731 21.88 35.51 -1.38
C ALA A 731 20.50 35.50 -2.03
N ASN A 732 19.66 34.58 -1.59
CA ASN A 732 18.26 34.52 -2.02
C ASN A 732 17.45 35.52 -1.19
N VAL A 733 16.83 36.47 -1.87
CA VAL A 733 15.98 37.52 -1.32
C VAL A 733 14.54 37.42 -1.83
N GLY A 734 14.22 36.40 -2.62
CA GLY A 734 12.85 36.09 -3.06
C GLY A 734 12.10 35.22 -2.05
N GLY A 735 10.86 34.88 -2.39
CA GLY A 735 9.93 34.13 -1.52
C GLY A 735 10.29 32.65 -1.38
N GLY A 736 10.58 31.95 -2.49
CA GLY A 736 10.87 30.52 -2.49
C GLY A 736 12.36 30.15 -2.61
N PRO A 737 12.72 28.88 -2.39
CA PRO A 737 14.07 28.36 -2.63
C PRO A 737 14.48 28.46 -4.10
N ALA A 738 15.79 28.63 -4.31
CA ALA A 738 16.41 28.63 -5.63
C ALA A 738 17.13 27.29 -5.85
N PHE A 739 16.50 26.37 -6.59
CA PHE A 739 17.08 25.08 -6.95
C PHE A 739 18.10 25.23 -8.08
N ASP A 740 19.04 24.29 -8.19
CA ASP A 740 20.07 24.19 -9.24
C ASP A 740 20.81 25.49 -9.56
N THR A 741 21.07 26.29 -8.53
CA THR A 741 21.59 27.63 -8.71
C THR A 741 22.99 27.57 -9.33
N THR A 742 23.09 28.11 -10.54
CA THR A 742 24.32 28.18 -11.32
C THR A 742 24.64 29.63 -11.68
N ILE A 743 25.87 30.07 -11.40
CA ILE A 743 26.38 31.36 -11.83
C ILE A 743 27.33 31.17 -13.01
N VAL A 744 27.06 31.90 -14.09
CA VAL A 744 27.84 31.87 -15.33
C VAL A 744 28.41 33.25 -15.62
N SER A 745 29.72 33.32 -15.89
CA SER A 745 30.41 34.53 -16.36
C SER A 745 31.60 34.13 -17.22
N SER A 746 31.93 34.88 -18.28
CA SER A 746 32.96 34.61 -19.29
C SER A 746 33.99 33.50 -18.96
N GLY A 747 33.67 32.26 -19.37
CA GLY A 747 34.57 31.09 -19.23
C GLY A 747 34.50 30.37 -17.88
N VAL A 748 33.60 30.77 -16.98
CA VAL A 748 33.40 30.22 -15.64
C VAL A 748 31.94 29.84 -15.42
N ARG A 749 31.74 28.65 -14.86
CA ARG A 749 30.46 28.12 -14.39
C ARG A 749 30.67 27.69 -12.93
N LEU A 750 29.86 28.24 -12.03
CA LEU A 750 29.86 27.90 -10.61
C LEU A 750 28.51 27.30 -10.27
N GLU A 751 28.52 26.06 -9.79
CA GLU A 751 27.32 25.39 -9.30
C GLU A 751 27.27 25.60 -7.79
N LEU A 752 26.18 26.21 -7.33
CA LEU A 752 25.93 26.54 -5.93
C LEU A 752 24.86 25.64 -5.30
N GLY A 753 24.21 24.78 -6.10
CA GLY A 753 23.13 23.90 -5.65
C GLY A 753 21.90 24.69 -5.21
N THR A 754 21.19 24.17 -4.21
CA THR A 754 19.99 24.79 -3.68
C THR A 754 20.31 25.92 -2.69
N ILE A 755 19.64 27.06 -2.85
CA ILE A 755 19.71 28.19 -1.92
C ILE A 755 18.30 28.48 -1.41
N ILE A 756 18.00 28.05 -0.19
CA ILE A 756 16.72 28.30 0.49
C ILE A 756 16.38 29.79 0.55
N ALA A 757 15.09 30.10 0.70
CA ALA A 757 14.61 31.47 0.91
C ALA A 757 15.36 32.13 2.08
N THR A 758 15.75 33.40 1.93
CA THR A 758 16.63 34.15 2.87
C THR A 758 18.05 33.59 3.07
N GLY A 759 18.36 32.45 2.46
CA GLY A 759 19.63 31.76 2.52
C GLY A 759 20.71 32.36 1.63
N SER A 760 21.91 31.77 1.68
CA SER A 760 23.00 32.18 0.80
C SER A 760 24.02 31.08 0.59
N ALA A 761 24.56 31.00 -0.62
CA ALA A 761 25.73 30.20 -0.94
C ALA A 761 26.90 31.09 -1.36
N ALA A 762 28.13 30.60 -1.18
CA ALA A 762 29.32 31.33 -1.59
C ALA A 762 30.40 30.39 -2.11
N SER A 763 31.02 30.76 -3.23
CA SER A 763 32.13 30.02 -3.83
C SER A 763 33.24 30.96 -4.29
N PHE A 764 34.45 30.43 -4.47
CA PHE A 764 35.56 31.19 -5.03
C PHE A 764 35.47 31.19 -6.56
N VAL A 765 35.62 32.36 -7.16
CA VAL A 765 35.61 32.54 -8.61
C VAL A 765 36.94 33.13 -9.08
N THR A 766 37.48 32.64 -10.19
CA THR A 766 38.67 33.22 -10.83
C THR A 766 38.32 33.71 -12.22
N LEU A 767 38.48 35.01 -12.49
CA LEU A 767 38.09 35.64 -13.76
C LEU A 767 39.26 36.40 -14.37
N ALA A 768 39.42 36.29 -15.69
CA ALA A 768 40.34 37.11 -16.45
C ALA A 768 39.69 38.43 -16.88
N PHE A 769 40.44 39.53 -16.90
CA PHE A 769 39.98 40.83 -17.40
C PHE A 769 40.95 41.44 -18.42
N PRO A 770 40.49 42.33 -19.33
CA PRO A 770 41.31 42.81 -20.45
C PRO A 770 42.58 43.56 -20.02
N THR A 771 43.69 43.31 -20.72
CA THR A 771 44.96 44.05 -20.58
C THR A 771 44.78 45.52 -21.00
N GLY A 772 44.88 46.46 -20.05
CA GLY A 772 44.90 47.91 -20.34
C GLY A 772 43.85 48.76 -19.63
N ALA A 773 42.98 48.18 -18.80
CA ALA A 773 42.07 48.94 -17.94
C ALA A 773 42.84 49.52 -16.73
N CYS A 774 43.30 50.77 -16.81
CA CYS A 774 43.65 51.60 -15.64
C CYS A 774 42.36 52.06 -14.95
N SER A 775 41.60 51.15 -14.35
CA SER A 775 40.48 51.50 -13.49
C SER A 775 40.65 50.82 -12.13
N GLU A 776 40.50 51.58 -11.05
CA GLU A 776 40.50 51.07 -9.66
C GLU A 776 39.38 50.04 -9.40
N GLN A 777 38.43 49.91 -10.34
CA GLN A 777 37.29 49.01 -10.30
C GLN A 777 37.01 48.36 -11.66
N VAL A 778 36.54 47.13 -11.67
CA VAL A 778 36.11 46.39 -12.88
C VAL A 778 34.67 45.93 -12.69
N ALA A 779 33.82 46.21 -13.69
CA ALA A 779 32.45 45.71 -13.74
C ALA A 779 32.41 44.35 -14.46
N LEU A 780 31.87 43.34 -13.79
CA LEU A 780 31.84 41.96 -14.26
C LEU A 780 30.39 41.51 -14.45
N PRO A 781 29.98 41.13 -15.68
CA PRO A 781 28.65 40.61 -15.93
C PRO A 781 28.54 39.15 -15.48
N PHE A 782 27.43 38.82 -14.84
CA PHE A 782 27.05 37.48 -14.42
C PHE A 782 25.65 37.16 -14.93
N ARG A 783 25.44 35.90 -15.28
CA ARG A 783 24.11 35.30 -15.49
C ARG A 783 23.90 34.30 -14.38
N ILE A 784 22.85 34.50 -13.59
CA ILE A 784 22.42 33.56 -12.56
C ILE A 784 21.28 32.75 -13.16
N VAL A 785 21.35 31.44 -13.02
CA VAL A 785 20.33 30.49 -13.48
C VAL A 785 19.90 29.68 -12.28
N SER A 786 18.61 29.53 -12.05
CA SER A 786 18.03 28.70 -10.98
C SER A 786 16.65 28.21 -11.41
N SER A 787 16.10 27.24 -10.68
CA SER A 787 14.70 26.78 -10.76
C SER A 787 13.94 27.23 -9.51
N ASP A 788 12.61 27.43 -9.61
CA ASP A 788 11.73 27.60 -8.45
C ASP A 788 11.10 26.27 -8.02
N LEU A 789 10.22 26.31 -7.00
CA LEU A 789 9.48 25.15 -6.49
C LEU A 789 8.69 24.42 -7.57
N PHE A 790 8.24 25.14 -8.59
CA PHE A 790 7.53 24.59 -9.72
C PHE A 790 8.48 24.33 -10.88
N GLY A 791 9.77 24.03 -10.67
CA GLY A 791 10.74 23.74 -11.72
C GLY A 791 10.91 24.82 -12.80
N LEU A 792 10.33 26.02 -12.65
CA LEU A 792 10.40 27.05 -13.68
C LEU A 792 11.78 27.68 -13.64
N ARG A 793 12.42 27.69 -14.81
CA ARG A 793 13.78 28.20 -14.93
C ARG A 793 13.82 29.72 -14.94
N HIS A 794 14.55 30.29 -13.99
CA HIS A 794 14.81 31.71 -13.86
C HIS A 794 16.20 32.07 -14.38
N VAL A 795 16.29 33.20 -15.07
CA VAL A 795 17.55 33.75 -15.58
C VAL A 795 17.67 35.21 -15.18
N GLN A 796 18.58 35.49 -14.27
CA GLN A 796 18.84 36.85 -13.79
C GLN A 796 20.18 37.35 -14.33
N ARG A 797 20.23 38.62 -14.73
CA ARG A 797 21.47 39.29 -15.10
C ARG A 797 21.92 40.17 -13.96
N ALA A 798 23.14 39.96 -13.49
CA ALA A 798 23.75 40.77 -12.46
C ALA A 798 25.05 41.39 -12.98
N THR A 799 25.40 42.58 -12.51
CA THR A 799 26.71 43.17 -12.75
C THR A 799 27.34 43.48 -11.40
N LEU A 800 28.52 42.93 -11.15
CA LEU A 800 29.26 43.16 -9.92
C LEU A 800 30.46 44.05 -10.20
N THR A 801 30.58 45.14 -9.46
CA THR A 801 31.76 46.00 -9.49
C THR A 801 32.75 45.53 -8.42
N VAL A 802 33.97 45.18 -8.83
CA VAL A 802 35.04 44.71 -7.96
C VAL A 802 36.17 45.73 -7.94
N ALA A 803 36.56 46.20 -6.76
CA ALA A 803 37.72 47.05 -6.57
C ALA A 803 39.02 46.22 -6.65
N LEU A 804 40.04 46.76 -7.30
CA LEU A 804 41.32 46.09 -7.51
C LEU A 804 42.40 46.67 -6.59
N ASP A 805 43.18 45.80 -5.95
CA ASP A 805 44.40 46.18 -5.24
C ASP A 805 45.56 46.25 -6.25
N ARG A 806 45.63 47.38 -6.95
CA ARG A 806 46.67 47.67 -7.94
C ARG A 806 47.12 49.11 -7.77
N GLU A 807 48.40 49.34 -7.50
CA GLU A 807 49.01 50.64 -7.81
C GLU A 807 49.04 50.75 -9.34
N CYS A 808 48.20 51.63 -9.90
CA CYS A 808 48.23 51.95 -11.33
C CYS A 808 49.50 52.72 -11.69
#